data_AF-A0A918F4M1-F1
#
_entry.id   AF-A0A918F4M1-F1
#
_cell.length_a   1.000
_cell.length_b   1.000
_cell.length_c   1.000
_cell.angle_alpha   90.00
_cell.angle_beta   90.00
_cell.angle_gamma   90.00
#
_symmetry.space_group_name_H-M   'P 1'
#
loop_
_entity.id
_entity.type
_entity.pdbx_description
1 polymer ?
#
loop_
_entity_poly.entity_id
_entity_poly.type
_entity_poly.pdbx_seq_one_letter_code
_entity_poly.pdbx_strand_id
1 'polypeptide(L)'
;MALKLLRLPSPCPFDGALPPLRVDPDFLYRIPLAAAQVFTALRGTQTLSETEDVLDSWPLAGQALLVASPTLERERRRGTLRPKAERQMQRSLHRYLIRASTRSLPFGLFAAIGSATCAPVASQRVSPTLDVAISALSGAVQQARPAVEAALPPDLRCYLNPTAQWKNGTLSWEALTAPAERCCPCSPALHSVLQACREPVELAELLEQLNPSLIRALLSTDVLLSEFQPLLTVSLEHSARLNRFSQQILGSDVTQAALRQAYSQAGAAQQLELLRSALTPATVPDGMVQRTLALDAVLSGCVAVPPDVSATVLEGVLALRASPVPQHPDTALNDFQNAWGDRFGEDFGPFGSALALWQQAEERAAYRERQPHAASVDERWTALLDETTGPSLCLTDDLLTSLSNAVLSWPDEFDVLGWLLAADLHALRQGEYSVALLGGSTPAAGQTSARSRASHPVLPGPAQHARPGHILTALCLQHAAAAANDTARCWPGTSLELHVPGHPSVPRSRRVDVSRLQIRCRAGQTEVWCGERGQCLHLHLPTLTRADQLGPTARFLVQIALQRRQPPRWQWGECSGRPVLPRVTRGRCVLSAARWRFPDAWRTAGDLSDQQLQRWLDSVQLPDLIQIGQNDRQLTLDLGHPVHRDLLRAEWRSGAASLREALATPDQAWFEGDGGQRHLFEGVWTVRRGA
;
A
#
# COMPACT_ATOMS: atom_id res chain seq x y z
N MET A 1 -17.71 -14.66 -50.69
CA MET A 1 -16.97 -13.85 -49.70
C MET A 1 -17.50 -14.22 -48.32
N ALA A 2 -16.79 -15.11 -47.62
CA ALA A 2 -17.26 -15.70 -46.36
C ALA A 2 -16.75 -14.89 -45.15
N LEU A 3 -17.67 -14.52 -44.26
CA LEU A 3 -17.41 -13.97 -42.94
C LEU A 3 -16.59 -14.98 -42.11
N LYS A 4 -15.35 -14.62 -41.77
CA LYS A 4 -14.56 -15.36 -40.76
C LYS A 4 -15.16 -15.06 -39.38
N LEU A 5 -15.95 -16.00 -38.88
CA LEU A 5 -16.30 -16.12 -37.47
C LEU A 5 -15.01 -16.19 -36.64
N LEU A 6 -14.75 -15.15 -35.85
CA LEU A 6 -13.79 -15.17 -34.76
C LEU A 6 -14.23 -16.27 -33.78
N ARG A 7 -13.51 -17.39 -33.77
CA ARG A 7 -13.65 -18.42 -32.74
C ARG A 7 -13.25 -17.79 -31.41
N LEU A 8 -14.21 -17.68 -30.48
CA LEU A 8 -13.92 -17.47 -29.07
C LEU A 8 -12.94 -18.56 -28.62
N PRO A 9 -11.92 -18.24 -27.81
CA PRO A 9 -11.02 -19.25 -27.26
C PRO A 9 -11.85 -20.26 -26.46
N SER A 10 -11.61 -21.55 -26.72
CA SER A 10 -12.26 -22.66 -26.03
C SER A 10 -12.09 -22.51 -24.50
N PRO A 11 -13.10 -22.87 -23.68
CA PRO A 11 -12.92 -22.94 -22.24
C PRO A 11 -11.75 -23.86 -21.90
N CYS A 12 -10.88 -23.40 -21.00
CA CYS A 12 -9.75 -24.20 -20.50
C CYS A 12 -10.25 -25.56 -19.97
N PRO A 13 -9.51 -26.67 -20.16
CA PRO A 13 -9.95 -28.02 -19.81
C PRO A 13 -9.90 -28.34 -18.30
N PHE A 14 -9.95 -27.34 -17.42
CA PHE A 14 -10.10 -27.54 -15.97
C PHE A 14 -11.58 -27.49 -15.59
N ASP A 15 -12.33 -28.49 -16.03
CA ASP A 15 -13.75 -28.68 -15.68
C ASP A 15 -13.90 -29.57 -14.43
N GLY A 16 -13.06 -29.27 -13.42
CA GLY A 16 -13.30 -29.67 -12.04
C GLY A 16 -13.79 -28.44 -11.29
N ALA A 17 -14.92 -28.54 -10.59
CA ALA A 17 -15.42 -27.43 -9.77
C ALA A 17 -14.29 -26.95 -8.84
N LEU A 18 -13.83 -25.72 -9.03
CA LEU A 18 -12.76 -25.15 -8.20
C LEU A 18 -13.16 -25.25 -6.72
N PRO A 19 -12.23 -25.57 -5.80
CA PRO A 19 -12.53 -25.61 -4.38
C PRO A 19 -13.18 -24.30 -3.90
N PRO A 20 -14.14 -24.37 -2.96
CA PRO A 20 -14.79 -23.17 -2.45
C PRO A 20 -13.79 -22.27 -1.72
N LEU A 21 -14.05 -20.96 -1.81
CA LEU A 21 -13.30 -19.97 -1.03
C LEU A 21 -13.63 -20.08 0.45
N ARG A 22 -12.66 -19.76 1.29
CA ARG A 22 -12.76 -19.72 2.75
C ARG A 22 -12.04 -18.48 3.26
N VAL A 23 -12.53 -17.93 4.36
CA VAL A 23 -11.87 -16.87 5.12
C VAL A 23 -11.09 -17.53 6.25
N ASP A 24 -9.83 -17.15 6.44
CA ASP A 24 -9.06 -17.65 7.56
C ASP A 24 -9.67 -17.22 8.89
N PRO A 25 -9.72 -18.11 9.91
CA PRO A 25 -10.26 -17.76 11.20
C PRO A 25 -9.42 -16.69 11.89
N ASP A 26 -8.10 -16.78 11.76
CA ASP A 26 -7.15 -15.80 12.29
C ASP A 26 -6.85 -14.72 11.26
N PHE A 27 -6.90 -13.47 11.69
CA PHE A 27 -6.73 -12.32 10.83
C PHE A 27 -6.07 -11.16 11.59
N LEU A 28 -5.67 -10.11 10.87
CA LEU A 28 -5.16 -8.90 11.49
C LEU A 28 -6.24 -7.83 11.50
N TYR A 29 -6.19 -6.91 12.44
CA TYR A 29 -7.09 -5.76 12.47
C TYR A 29 -6.32 -4.47 12.64
N ARG A 30 -6.95 -3.36 12.29
CA ARG A 30 -6.43 -2.01 12.41
C ARG A 30 -7.44 -1.12 13.11
N ILE A 31 -6.95 -0.24 13.98
CA ILE A 31 -7.78 0.77 14.65
C ILE A 31 -7.13 2.16 14.57
N PRO A 32 -7.92 3.24 14.47
CA PRO A 32 -7.46 4.57 14.86
C PRO A 32 -7.12 4.59 16.36
N LEU A 33 -5.99 5.21 16.72
CA LEU A 33 -5.50 5.27 18.11
C LEU A 33 -6.16 6.36 18.96
N ALA A 34 -6.75 7.38 18.34
CA ALA A 34 -7.69 8.24 19.06
C ALA A 34 -9.06 7.57 19.04
N ALA A 35 -9.75 7.64 20.18
CA ALA A 35 -11.07 7.09 20.33
C ALA A 35 -12.10 7.86 19.48
N ALA A 36 -13.21 7.23 19.15
CA ALA A 36 -14.35 7.83 18.45
C ALA A 36 -14.91 9.07 19.17
N GLN A 37 -14.77 9.11 20.50
CA GLN A 37 -15.09 10.25 21.35
C GLN A 37 -14.31 11.52 20.95
N VAL A 38 -13.08 11.39 20.46
CA VAL A 38 -12.26 12.53 20.00
C VAL A 38 -12.89 13.19 18.77
N PHE A 39 -13.37 12.41 17.80
CA PHE A 39 -14.11 12.97 16.66
C PHE A 39 -15.42 13.60 17.12
N THR A 40 -16.12 12.97 18.07
CA THR A 40 -17.37 13.49 18.62
C THR A 40 -17.17 14.85 19.30
N ALA A 41 -16.11 14.99 20.10
CA ALA A 41 -15.75 16.26 20.73
C ALA A 41 -15.32 17.32 19.70
N LEU A 42 -14.54 16.93 18.68
CA LEU A 42 -14.11 17.81 17.60
C LEU A 42 -15.30 18.47 16.87
N ARG A 43 -16.39 17.73 16.68
CA ARG A 43 -17.62 18.23 16.04
C ARG A 43 -18.31 19.35 16.84
N GLY A 44 -17.99 19.51 18.12
CA GLY A 44 -18.51 20.58 18.96
C GLY A 44 -17.65 21.85 18.98
N THR A 45 -16.46 21.83 18.38
CA THR A 45 -15.50 22.94 18.44
C THR A 45 -15.87 24.07 17.48
N GLN A 46 -15.54 25.30 17.83
CA GLN A 46 -15.75 26.48 16.99
C GLN A 46 -14.44 27.28 16.82
N THR A 47 -13.60 27.28 17.86
CA THR A 47 -12.37 28.06 17.94
C THR A 47 -11.13 27.17 17.84
N LEU A 48 -9.96 27.78 17.59
CA LEU A 48 -8.68 27.06 17.66
C LEU A 48 -8.43 26.52 19.07
N SER A 49 -8.71 27.30 20.12
CA SER A 49 -8.49 26.89 21.51
C SER A 49 -9.27 25.60 21.85
N GLU A 50 -10.56 25.54 21.52
CA GLU A 50 -11.37 24.33 21.76
C GLU A 50 -10.85 23.13 20.94
N THR A 51 -10.32 23.40 19.74
CA THR A 51 -9.68 22.35 18.91
C THR A 51 -8.41 21.82 19.57
N GLU A 52 -7.63 22.69 20.20
CA GLU A 52 -6.43 22.33 20.96
C GLU A 52 -6.77 21.57 22.25
N ASP A 53 -7.85 21.94 22.94
CA ASP A 53 -8.34 21.22 24.12
C ASP A 53 -8.74 19.77 23.75
N VAL A 54 -9.44 19.59 22.62
CA VAL A 54 -9.76 18.25 22.10
C VAL A 54 -8.48 17.49 21.74
N LEU A 55 -7.50 18.15 21.15
CA LEU A 55 -6.21 17.52 20.84
C LEU A 55 -5.47 17.08 22.10
N ASP A 56 -5.41 17.92 23.13
CA ASP A 56 -4.70 17.62 24.37
C ASP A 56 -5.41 16.57 25.24
N SER A 57 -6.71 16.36 25.02
CA SER A 57 -7.45 15.25 25.63
C SER A 57 -7.00 13.87 25.14
N TRP A 58 -6.31 13.80 23.99
CA TRP A 58 -5.79 12.55 23.43
C TRP A 58 -4.33 12.33 23.86
N PRO A 59 -4.03 11.29 24.68
CA PRO A 59 -2.69 11.13 25.28
C PRO A 59 -1.51 11.04 24.29
N LEU A 60 -1.75 10.56 23.07
CA LEU A 60 -0.70 10.40 22.05
C LEU A 60 -0.58 11.60 21.10
N ALA A 61 -1.42 12.63 21.27
CA ALA A 61 -1.53 13.74 20.32
C ALA A 61 -0.20 14.44 20.01
N GLY A 62 0.55 14.81 21.05
CA GLY A 62 1.84 15.49 20.87
C GLY A 62 2.83 14.64 20.07
N GLN A 63 2.92 13.34 20.39
CA GLN A 63 3.84 12.42 19.73
C GLN A 63 3.41 12.13 18.29
N ALA A 64 2.12 11.89 18.06
CA ALA A 64 1.56 11.64 16.73
C ALA A 64 1.73 12.85 15.81
N LEU A 65 1.43 14.06 16.31
CA LEU A 65 1.56 15.31 15.56
C LEU A 65 3.02 15.61 15.23
N LEU A 66 3.93 15.45 16.19
CA LEU A 66 5.37 15.64 15.98
C LEU A 66 5.90 14.71 14.89
N VAL A 67 5.58 13.42 14.95
CA VAL A 67 6.07 12.43 13.97
C VAL A 67 5.53 12.71 12.56
N ALA A 68 4.27 13.09 12.42
CA ALA A 68 3.70 13.39 11.12
C ALA A 68 4.11 14.76 10.56
N SER A 69 4.20 15.77 11.43
CA SER A 69 4.39 17.16 11.05
C SER A 69 5.11 17.97 12.13
N PRO A 70 6.45 17.84 12.24
CA PRO A 70 7.25 18.60 13.20
C PRO A 70 7.05 20.12 13.09
N THR A 71 6.89 20.66 11.88
CA THR A 71 6.63 22.08 11.68
C THR A 71 5.32 22.53 12.35
N LEU A 72 4.26 21.72 12.24
CA LEU A 72 2.96 22.08 12.79
C LEU A 72 2.98 22.02 14.32
N GLU A 73 3.64 21.01 14.89
CA GLU A 73 3.85 20.92 16.34
C GLU A 73 4.62 22.13 16.87
N ARG A 74 5.69 22.54 16.19
CA ARG A 74 6.49 23.71 16.56
C ARG A 74 5.69 25.02 16.49
N GLU A 75 4.96 25.24 15.39
CA GLU A 75 4.15 26.45 15.22
C GLU A 75 3.03 26.52 16.25
N ARG A 76 2.40 25.39 16.60
CA ARG A 76 1.41 25.30 17.68
C ARG A 76 2.00 25.80 19.01
N ARG A 77 3.20 25.33 19.36
CA ARG A 77 3.89 25.72 20.61
C ARG A 77 4.27 27.21 20.69
N ARG A 78 4.43 27.90 19.55
CA ARG A 78 4.76 29.33 19.54
C ARG A 78 3.61 30.20 20.03
N GLY A 79 2.36 29.71 20.00
CA GLY A 79 1.17 30.32 20.61
C GLY A 79 0.63 31.60 19.95
N THR A 80 1.48 32.42 19.32
CA THR A 80 1.05 33.69 18.71
C THR A 80 0.87 33.56 17.20
N LEU A 81 -0.38 33.50 16.74
CA LEU A 81 -0.73 33.41 15.32
C LEU A 81 -1.54 34.62 14.85
N ARG A 82 -1.29 35.06 13.61
CA ARG A 82 -2.17 36.02 12.92
C ARG A 82 -3.50 35.33 12.54
N PRO A 83 -4.63 36.03 12.38
CA PRO A 83 -5.94 35.39 12.14
C PRO A 83 -5.97 34.40 10.96
N LYS A 84 -5.25 34.69 9.87
CA LYS A 84 -5.13 33.77 8.73
C LYS A 84 -4.38 32.48 9.10
N ALA A 85 -3.29 32.61 9.87
CA ALA A 85 -2.49 31.48 10.32
C ALA A 85 -3.24 30.64 11.36
N GLU A 86 -4.04 31.29 12.22
CA GLU A 86 -4.92 30.62 13.19
C GLU A 86 -5.95 29.72 12.48
N ARG A 87 -6.67 30.24 11.48
CA ARG A 87 -7.61 29.43 10.67
C ARG A 87 -6.92 28.27 9.95
N GLN A 88 -5.70 28.48 9.46
CA GLN A 88 -4.91 27.43 8.81
C GLN A 88 -4.46 26.37 9.82
N MET A 89 -4.06 26.77 11.02
CA MET A 89 -3.74 25.88 12.14
C MET A 89 -4.95 25.04 12.49
N GLN A 90 -6.11 25.66 12.74
CA GLN A 90 -7.36 24.98 13.07
C GLN A 90 -7.72 23.93 12.00
N ARG A 91 -7.72 24.32 10.71
CA ARG A 91 -7.97 23.37 9.60
C ARG A 91 -6.99 22.20 9.57
N SER A 92 -5.73 22.44 9.92
CA SER A 92 -4.69 21.40 9.96
C SER A 92 -4.90 20.46 11.14
N LEU A 93 -5.22 20.99 12.33
CA LEU A 93 -5.54 20.19 13.52
C LEU A 93 -6.80 19.36 13.31
N HIS A 94 -7.87 19.90 12.71
CA HIS A 94 -9.05 19.11 12.32
C HIS A 94 -8.67 17.93 11.43
N ARG A 95 -7.83 18.12 10.40
CA ARG A 95 -7.37 17.01 9.55
C ARG A 95 -6.65 15.91 10.33
N TYR A 96 -5.77 16.29 11.27
CA TYR A 96 -5.05 15.32 12.09
C TYR A 96 -5.95 14.62 13.10
N LEU A 97 -6.89 15.32 13.73
CA LEU A 97 -7.85 14.73 14.66
C LEU A 97 -8.85 13.81 13.96
N ILE A 98 -9.36 14.21 12.78
CA ILE A 98 -10.17 13.35 11.90
C ILE A 98 -9.38 12.08 11.58
N ARG A 99 -8.13 12.21 11.13
CA ARG A 99 -7.28 11.05 10.85
C ARG A 99 -7.13 10.14 12.08
N ALA A 100 -6.81 10.74 13.23
CA ALA A 100 -6.52 10.02 14.47
C ALA A 100 -7.68 9.17 14.97
N SER A 101 -8.92 9.56 14.64
CA SER A 101 -10.15 8.99 15.19
C SER A 101 -11.00 8.22 14.17
N THR A 102 -10.80 8.45 12.88
CA THR A 102 -11.65 7.85 11.82
C THR A 102 -10.89 7.00 10.79
N ARG A 103 -9.56 7.03 10.80
CA ARG A 103 -8.74 6.33 9.79
C ARG A 103 -7.80 5.31 10.41
N SER A 104 -8.02 4.04 10.08
CA SER A 104 -7.26 2.87 10.53
C SER A 104 -5.95 2.63 9.77
N LEU A 105 -5.65 3.39 8.71
CA LEU A 105 -4.45 3.16 7.91
C LEU A 105 -3.17 3.47 8.72
N PRO A 106 -2.26 2.50 8.94
CA PRO A 106 -1.06 2.67 9.76
C PRO A 106 -0.21 3.86 9.32
N PHE A 107 0.07 4.78 10.24
CA PHE A 107 0.94 5.94 10.05
C PHE A 107 1.33 6.52 11.40
N GLY A 108 2.59 6.32 11.81
CA GLY A 108 3.06 6.81 13.10
C GLY A 108 2.18 6.29 14.24
N LEU A 109 1.73 7.21 15.10
CA LEU A 109 0.86 6.94 16.24
C LEU A 109 -0.61 7.34 16.00
N PHE A 110 -1.04 7.41 14.73
CA PHE A 110 -2.45 7.66 14.40
C PHE A 110 -3.30 6.38 14.37
N ALA A 111 -2.68 5.23 14.10
CA ALA A 111 -3.36 3.95 14.01
C ALA A 111 -2.42 2.83 14.43
N ALA A 112 -2.99 1.74 14.94
CA ALA A 112 -2.27 0.54 15.33
C ALA A 112 -2.86 -0.69 14.66
N ILE A 113 -2.04 -1.74 14.57
CA ILE A 113 -2.44 -3.06 14.08
C ILE A 113 -2.46 -4.07 15.24
N GLY A 114 -3.36 -5.03 15.23
CA GLY A 114 -3.39 -6.13 16.19
C GLY A 114 -3.80 -7.45 15.54
N SER A 115 -3.86 -8.51 16.33
CA SER A 115 -4.31 -9.83 15.88
C SER A 115 -5.71 -10.17 16.38
N ALA A 116 -6.50 -10.84 15.56
CA ALA A 116 -7.85 -11.26 15.91
C ALA A 116 -8.17 -12.65 15.38
N THR A 117 -9.20 -13.27 15.94
CA THR A 117 -9.68 -14.60 15.55
C THR A 117 -11.20 -14.65 15.54
N CYS A 118 -11.78 -15.39 14.60
CA CYS A 118 -13.21 -15.67 14.53
C CYS A 118 -13.54 -16.83 15.47
N ALA A 119 -13.89 -16.52 16.72
CA ALA A 119 -14.15 -17.48 17.79
C ALA A 119 -15.25 -16.96 18.73
N PRO A 120 -15.91 -17.83 19.53
CA PRO A 120 -16.87 -17.38 20.54
C PRO A 120 -16.27 -16.28 21.43
N VAL A 121 -16.91 -15.12 21.47
CA VAL A 121 -16.39 -13.95 22.18
C VAL A 121 -16.55 -14.19 23.68
N ALA A 122 -15.43 -14.40 24.38
CA ALA A 122 -15.43 -14.56 25.83
C ALA A 122 -16.03 -13.33 26.53
N SER A 123 -16.64 -13.52 27.70
CA SER A 123 -17.23 -12.44 28.50
C SER A 123 -16.19 -11.42 28.96
N GLN A 124 -14.95 -11.86 29.16
CA GLN A 124 -13.85 -11.06 29.70
C GLN A 124 -13.23 -10.16 28.63
N ARG A 125 -13.02 -8.88 29.00
CA ARG A 125 -12.34 -7.90 28.16
C ARG A 125 -10.87 -8.27 28.02
N VAL A 126 -10.37 -8.22 26.78
CA VAL A 126 -8.92 -8.20 26.50
C VAL A 126 -8.55 -6.73 26.36
N SER A 127 -7.64 -6.29 27.22
CA SER A 127 -7.08 -4.94 27.23
C SER A 127 -5.72 -4.97 26.53
N PRO A 128 -5.65 -4.65 25.22
CA PRO A 128 -4.38 -4.71 24.50
C PRO A 128 -3.44 -3.59 24.95
N THR A 129 -2.17 -3.92 25.13
CA THR A 129 -1.11 -2.93 25.35
C THR A 129 -0.58 -2.43 24.01
N LEU A 130 -0.20 -1.15 23.97
CA LEU A 130 0.39 -0.52 22.79
C LEU A 130 1.91 -0.65 22.79
N ASP A 131 2.45 -1.36 21.80
CA ASP A 131 3.89 -1.46 21.56
C ASP A 131 4.28 -0.66 20.31
N VAL A 132 5.36 0.12 20.41
CA VAL A 132 5.81 1.00 19.32
C VAL A 132 7.20 0.59 18.84
N ALA A 133 7.31 0.29 17.56
CA ALA A 133 8.59 0.11 16.90
C ALA A 133 9.06 1.45 16.31
N ILE A 134 10.29 1.83 16.61
CA ILE A 134 10.95 3.01 16.04
C ILE A 134 12.00 2.51 15.04
N SER A 135 11.94 3.03 13.82
CA SER A 135 12.89 2.72 12.75
C SER A 135 13.38 4.02 12.12
N ALA A 136 14.67 4.13 11.76
CA ALA A 136 15.10 5.27 10.94
C ALA A 136 14.48 5.19 9.55
N LEU A 137 14.14 6.34 8.98
CA LEU A 137 13.73 6.50 7.59
C LEU A 137 14.94 6.53 6.68
N SER A 138 14.78 5.96 5.48
CA SER A 138 15.84 5.88 4.48
C SER A 138 16.19 7.24 3.86
N GLY A 139 15.41 8.28 4.10
CA GLY A 139 15.64 9.63 3.56
C GLY A 139 16.98 10.25 3.97
N ALA A 140 17.36 10.13 5.25
CA ALA A 140 18.65 10.64 5.73
C ALA A 140 19.83 9.87 5.10
N VAL A 141 19.69 8.54 4.97
CA VAL A 141 20.69 7.69 4.30
C VAL A 141 20.83 8.10 2.83
N GLN A 142 19.72 8.31 2.12
CA GLN A 142 19.73 8.75 0.73
C GLN A 142 20.40 10.13 0.55
N GLN A 143 20.19 11.06 1.48
CA GLN A 143 20.82 12.39 1.46
C GLN A 143 22.34 12.32 1.71
N ALA A 144 22.78 11.45 2.62
CA ALA A 144 24.19 11.28 2.93
C ALA A 144 24.96 10.47 1.86
N ARG A 145 24.29 9.53 1.18
CA ARG A 145 24.89 8.55 0.26
C ARG A 145 25.91 9.16 -0.72
N PRO A 146 25.63 10.26 -1.45
CA PRO A 146 26.60 10.79 -2.42
C PRO A 146 27.92 11.22 -1.79
N ALA A 147 27.90 11.78 -0.58
CA ALA A 147 29.11 12.20 0.13
C ALA A 147 29.94 11.00 0.58
N VAL A 148 29.27 9.93 1.06
CA VAL A 148 29.93 8.67 1.45
C VAL A 148 30.55 8.00 0.24
N GLU A 149 29.79 7.83 -0.84
CA GLU A 149 30.27 7.20 -2.07
C GLU A 149 31.43 7.99 -2.69
N ALA A 150 31.43 9.32 -2.59
CA ALA A 150 32.54 10.15 -3.06
C ALA A 150 33.84 9.95 -2.24
N ALA A 151 33.72 9.66 -0.95
CA ALA A 151 34.85 9.41 -0.05
C ALA A 151 35.50 8.04 -0.26
N LEU A 152 34.81 7.09 -0.89
CA LEU A 152 35.26 5.72 -1.16
C LEU A 152 35.82 5.00 0.08
N PRO A 153 35.01 4.77 1.14
CA PRO A 153 35.43 4.02 2.31
C PRO A 153 35.88 2.61 1.89
N PRO A 154 37.09 2.13 2.27
CA PRO A 154 37.60 0.84 1.82
C PRO A 154 36.71 -0.35 2.19
N ASP A 155 36.00 -0.28 3.32
CA ASP A 155 35.10 -1.33 3.79
C ASP A 155 33.70 -1.25 3.19
N LEU A 156 33.37 -0.23 2.38
CA LEU A 156 32.06 -0.10 1.72
C LEU A 156 31.86 -1.23 0.72
N ARG A 157 30.75 -1.98 0.83
CA ARG A 157 30.42 -3.02 -0.14
C ARG A 157 29.66 -2.47 -1.34
N CYS A 158 30.03 -2.96 -2.52
CA CYS A 158 29.41 -2.64 -3.79
C CYS A 158 28.93 -3.92 -4.50
N TYR A 159 27.88 -3.77 -5.28
CA TYR A 159 27.22 -4.83 -6.02
C TYR A 159 26.90 -4.36 -7.44
N LEU A 160 27.15 -5.18 -8.45
CA LEU A 160 26.75 -4.89 -9.82
C LEU A 160 25.22 -4.79 -9.87
N ASN A 161 24.71 -3.69 -10.42
CA ASN A 161 23.27 -3.51 -10.62
C ASN A 161 22.67 -4.78 -11.27
N PRO A 162 21.65 -5.39 -10.66
CA PRO A 162 21.17 -6.71 -11.10
C PRO A 162 20.54 -6.67 -12.49
N THR A 163 20.22 -5.49 -13.02
CA THR A 163 19.71 -5.29 -14.38
C THR A 163 20.81 -5.12 -15.43
N ALA A 164 22.09 -5.06 -15.01
CA ALA A 164 23.21 -4.82 -15.91
C ALA A 164 23.45 -6.00 -16.88
N GLN A 165 23.42 -5.70 -18.18
CA GLN A 165 23.67 -6.63 -19.27
C GLN A 165 24.80 -6.12 -20.16
N TRP A 166 25.74 -7.00 -20.50
CA TRP A 166 26.82 -6.69 -21.44
C TRP A 166 26.63 -7.47 -22.73
N LYS A 167 26.65 -6.77 -23.86
CA LYS A 167 26.51 -7.35 -25.19
C LYS A 167 27.35 -6.56 -26.19
N ASN A 168 28.20 -7.26 -26.95
CA ASN A 168 28.99 -6.69 -28.05
C ASN A 168 29.79 -5.43 -27.67
N GLY A 169 30.38 -5.40 -26.47
CA GLY A 169 31.17 -4.25 -26.00
C GLY A 169 30.34 -3.08 -25.45
N THR A 170 29.03 -3.24 -25.29
CA THR A 170 28.14 -2.27 -24.66
C THR A 170 27.56 -2.84 -23.38
N LEU A 171 27.63 -2.07 -22.29
CA LEU A 171 26.93 -2.34 -21.04
C LEU A 171 25.63 -1.54 -21.02
N SER A 172 24.52 -2.17 -20.65
CA SER A 172 23.19 -1.58 -20.50
C SER A 172 22.62 -1.91 -19.12
N TRP A 173 21.90 -0.99 -18.48
CA TRP A 173 21.30 -1.20 -17.14
C TRP A 173 20.15 -0.22 -16.86
N GLU A 174 19.30 -0.58 -15.90
CA GLU A 174 18.26 0.30 -15.35
C GLU A 174 18.79 1.00 -14.09
N ALA A 175 19.04 2.30 -14.19
CA ALA A 175 19.53 3.09 -13.06
C ALA A 175 18.41 3.29 -12.01
N LEU A 176 18.77 3.26 -10.72
CA LEU A 176 17.82 3.57 -9.64
C LEU A 176 17.43 5.05 -9.64
N THR A 177 18.34 5.92 -10.05
CA THR A 177 18.16 7.38 -10.05
C THR A 177 17.56 7.94 -11.33
N ALA A 178 17.31 7.11 -12.34
CA ALA A 178 16.75 7.55 -13.62
C ALA A 178 15.72 6.56 -14.19
N PRO A 179 14.63 7.03 -14.80
CA PRO A 179 13.54 6.17 -15.26
C PRO A 179 13.85 5.40 -16.56
N ALA A 180 14.90 5.79 -17.29
CA ALA A 180 15.26 5.20 -18.58
C ALA A 180 16.46 4.25 -18.46
N GLU A 181 16.46 3.22 -19.28
CA GLU A 181 17.64 2.37 -19.49
C GLU A 181 18.82 3.23 -19.95
N ARG A 182 19.99 2.95 -19.40
CA ARG A 182 21.25 3.59 -19.76
C ARG A 182 22.15 2.59 -20.43
N CYS A 183 23.01 3.06 -21.32
CA CYS A 183 24.07 2.24 -21.89
C CYS A 183 25.37 3.02 -22.05
N CYS A 184 26.49 2.30 -22.02
CA CYS A 184 27.81 2.85 -22.29
C CYS A 184 28.74 1.79 -22.92
N PRO A 185 29.79 2.21 -23.64
CA PRO A 185 30.87 1.30 -24.03
C PRO A 185 31.54 0.68 -22.80
N CYS A 186 31.80 -0.62 -22.85
CA CYS A 186 32.43 -1.36 -21.76
C CYS A 186 33.39 -2.41 -22.34
N SER A 187 34.69 -2.25 -22.01
CA SER A 187 35.73 -3.18 -22.46
C SER A 187 35.57 -4.56 -21.81
N PRO A 188 36.05 -5.65 -22.46
CA PRO A 188 36.02 -6.98 -21.86
C PRO A 188 36.73 -7.06 -20.50
N ALA A 189 37.81 -6.30 -20.32
CA ALA A 189 38.55 -6.23 -19.05
C ALA A 189 37.70 -5.62 -17.93
N LEU A 190 37.08 -4.45 -18.18
CA LEU A 190 36.18 -3.83 -17.21
C LEU A 190 34.97 -4.73 -16.92
N HIS A 191 34.42 -5.36 -17.97
CA HIS A 191 33.33 -6.30 -17.81
C HIS A 191 33.69 -7.46 -16.86
N SER A 192 34.89 -8.02 -16.97
CA SER A 192 35.37 -9.09 -16.09
C SER A 192 35.41 -8.65 -14.62
N VAL A 193 35.84 -7.42 -14.33
CA VAL A 193 35.84 -6.86 -12.97
C VAL A 193 34.40 -6.68 -12.47
N LEU A 194 33.53 -6.12 -13.31
CA LEU A 194 32.11 -5.92 -12.97
C LEU A 194 31.38 -7.25 -12.73
N GLN A 195 31.73 -8.32 -13.44
CA GLN A 195 31.14 -9.65 -13.24
C GLN A 195 31.45 -10.22 -11.84
N ALA A 196 32.64 -9.95 -11.30
CA ALA A 196 32.97 -10.35 -9.93
C ALA A 196 32.08 -9.62 -8.89
N CYS A 197 31.63 -8.40 -9.21
CA CYS A 197 30.72 -7.62 -8.37
C CYS A 197 29.27 -8.17 -8.35
N ARG A 198 28.98 -9.31 -9.00
CA ARG A 198 27.71 -10.04 -8.80
C ARG A 198 27.62 -10.73 -7.44
N GLU A 199 28.71 -10.71 -6.70
CA GLU A 199 28.73 -10.85 -5.25
C GLU A 199 29.06 -9.48 -4.63
N PRO A 200 28.56 -9.15 -3.43
CA PRO A 200 28.99 -7.94 -2.73
C PRO A 200 30.51 -7.97 -2.51
N VAL A 201 31.22 -6.99 -3.06
CA VAL A 201 32.69 -6.84 -3.00
C VAL A 201 33.03 -5.56 -2.23
N GLU A 202 34.05 -5.59 -1.39
CA GLU A 202 34.52 -4.40 -0.67
C GLU A 202 35.27 -3.44 -1.61
N LEU A 203 35.09 -2.13 -1.42
CA LEU A 203 35.73 -1.12 -2.26
C LEU A 203 37.27 -1.23 -2.26
N ALA A 204 37.87 -1.72 -1.17
CA ALA A 204 39.30 -2.01 -1.10
C ALA A 204 39.77 -2.89 -2.27
N GLU A 205 39.05 -3.98 -2.57
CA GLU A 205 39.39 -4.91 -3.66
C GLU A 205 39.21 -4.26 -5.04
N LEU A 206 38.23 -3.37 -5.18
CA LEU A 206 38.01 -2.63 -6.43
C LEU A 206 39.05 -1.54 -6.67
N LEU A 207 39.55 -0.92 -5.59
CA LEU A 207 40.61 0.10 -5.65
C LEU A 207 41.96 -0.49 -6.10
N GLU A 208 42.19 -1.80 -5.91
CA GLU A 208 43.36 -2.50 -6.45
C GLU A 208 43.31 -2.66 -7.98
N GLN A 209 42.11 -2.67 -8.57
CA GLN A 209 41.91 -2.99 -9.99
C GLN A 209 41.45 -1.79 -10.83
N LEU A 210 40.77 -0.83 -10.23
CA LEU A 210 40.15 0.30 -10.90
C LEU A 210 40.58 1.63 -10.27
N ASN A 211 40.72 2.67 -11.09
CA ASN A 211 41.02 4.00 -10.57
C ASN A 211 39.83 4.59 -9.80
N PRO A 212 40.06 5.42 -8.76
CA PRO A 212 39.00 6.02 -7.94
C PRO A 212 37.95 6.81 -8.73
N SER A 213 38.36 7.51 -9.79
CA SER A 213 37.44 8.32 -10.61
C SER A 213 36.43 7.45 -11.37
N LEU A 214 36.86 6.30 -11.87
CA LEU A 214 35.99 5.32 -12.52
C LEU A 214 35.01 4.71 -11.50
N ILE A 215 35.46 4.36 -10.30
CA ILE A 215 34.57 3.83 -9.24
C ILE A 215 33.47 4.85 -8.90
N ARG A 216 33.83 6.12 -8.71
CA ARG A 216 32.84 7.19 -8.47
C ARG A 216 31.86 7.34 -9.63
N ALA A 217 32.32 7.20 -10.88
CA ALA A 217 31.45 7.21 -12.05
C ALA A 217 30.49 6.01 -12.05
N LEU A 218 30.99 4.80 -11.75
CA LEU A 218 30.17 3.58 -11.67
C LEU A 218 29.11 3.65 -10.57
N LEU A 219 29.44 4.24 -9.41
CA LEU A 219 28.49 4.47 -8.32
C LEU A 219 27.45 5.56 -8.66
N SER A 220 27.90 6.73 -9.11
CA SER A 220 27.00 7.86 -9.43
C SER A 220 26.07 7.60 -10.62
N THR A 221 26.39 6.60 -11.45
CA THR A 221 25.55 6.16 -12.57
C THR A 221 24.71 4.92 -12.27
N ASP A 222 24.75 4.41 -11.03
CA ASP A 222 24.07 3.19 -10.58
C ASP A 222 24.47 1.92 -11.37
N VAL A 223 25.67 1.87 -11.96
CA VAL A 223 26.23 0.62 -12.50
C VAL A 223 26.65 -0.28 -11.34
N LEU A 224 27.35 0.30 -10.36
CA LEU A 224 27.58 -0.32 -9.07
C LEU A 224 26.62 0.30 -8.05
N LEU A 225 25.99 -0.55 -7.26
CA LEU A 225 25.12 -0.19 -6.15
C LEU A 225 25.91 -0.38 -4.86
N SER A 226 26.00 0.66 -4.03
CA SER A 226 26.56 0.51 -2.69
C SER A 226 25.54 -0.14 -1.73
N GLU A 227 26.01 -0.73 -0.64
CA GLU A 227 25.13 -1.26 0.41
C GLU A 227 24.29 -0.17 1.11
N PHE A 228 24.58 1.13 0.90
CA PHE A 228 23.78 2.25 1.43
C PHE A 228 22.48 2.51 0.68
N GLN A 229 22.23 1.75 -0.38
CA GLN A 229 20.92 1.71 -1.02
C GLN A 229 19.86 1.26 0.01
N PRO A 230 18.68 1.90 0.08
CA PRO A 230 17.63 1.51 1.02
C PRO A 230 17.22 0.04 0.83
N LEU A 231 17.50 -0.80 1.82
CA LEU A 231 17.17 -2.23 1.77
C LEU A 231 15.75 -2.49 2.27
N LEU A 232 14.98 -3.27 1.52
CA LEU A 232 13.61 -3.66 1.87
C LEU A 232 13.57 -4.74 2.97
N THR A 233 14.56 -5.61 2.91
CA THR A 233 14.89 -6.63 3.90
C THR A 233 16.19 -6.19 4.56
N VAL A 234 16.24 -6.04 5.87
CA VAL A 234 17.45 -5.58 6.55
C VAL A 234 17.96 -6.68 7.47
N SER A 235 19.17 -7.19 7.21
CA SER A 235 19.82 -8.12 8.14
C SER A 235 20.39 -7.35 9.34
N LEU A 236 20.60 -8.05 10.47
CA LEU A 236 21.24 -7.47 11.65
C LEU A 236 22.67 -6.99 11.35
N GLU A 237 23.43 -7.75 10.56
CA GLU A 237 24.77 -7.37 10.11
C GLU A 237 24.73 -6.06 9.30
N HIS A 238 23.81 -5.97 8.34
CA HIS A 238 23.67 -4.79 7.52
C HIS A 238 23.23 -3.56 8.33
N SER A 239 22.29 -3.75 9.27
CA SER A 239 21.85 -2.70 10.20
C SER A 239 23.02 -2.17 11.05
N ALA A 240 23.87 -3.06 11.56
CA ALA A 240 25.03 -2.68 12.35
C ALA A 240 26.05 -1.90 11.51
N ARG A 241 26.29 -2.32 10.25
CA ARG A 241 27.17 -1.61 9.31
C ARG A 241 26.64 -0.21 8.98
N LEU A 242 25.36 -0.08 8.59
CA LEU A 242 24.73 1.22 8.35
C LEU A 242 24.79 2.14 9.59
N ASN A 243 24.56 1.59 10.79
CA ASN A 243 24.65 2.36 12.02
C ASN A 243 26.06 2.90 12.27
N ARG A 244 27.11 2.10 12.08
CA ARG A 244 28.51 2.56 12.23
C ARG A 244 28.82 3.72 11.28
N PHE A 245 28.45 3.58 10.01
CA PHE A 245 28.66 4.66 9.05
C PHE A 245 27.82 5.89 9.37
N SER A 246 26.54 5.70 9.71
CA SER A 246 25.65 6.78 10.13
C SER A 246 26.23 7.55 11.31
N GLN A 247 26.84 6.88 12.29
CA GLN A 247 27.52 7.53 13.41
C GLN A 247 28.74 8.34 12.95
N GLN A 248 29.57 7.77 12.08
CA GLN A 248 30.75 8.45 11.53
C GLN A 248 30.40 9.70 10.71
N ILE A 249 29.24 9.71 10.04
CA ILE A 249 28.84 10.78 9.10
C ILE A 249 27.93 11.82 9.78
N LEU A 250 26.97 11.38 10.61
CA LEU A 250 25.95 12.24 11.21
C LEU A 250 26.25 12.66 12.65
N GLY A 251 27.29 12.09 13.28
CA GLY A 251 27.76 12.53 14.61
C GLY A 251 26.76 12.34 15.75
N SER A 252 25.74 11.47 15.60
CA SER A 252 24.74 11.22 16.65
C SER A 252 25.17 10.06 17.56
N ASP A 253 25.32 10.33 18.86
CA ASP A 253 25.64 9.31 19.88
C ASP A 253 24.48 8.33 20.15
N VAL A 254 23.24 8.71 19.82
CA VAL A 254 22.05 7.87 20.11
C VAL A 254 21.76 6.93 18.95
N THR A 255 21.99 5.63 19.15
CA THR A 255 21.58 4.59 18.18
C THR A 255 20.06 4.43 18.17
N GLN A 256 19.49 3.95 17.05
CA GLN A 256 18.06 3.60 16.97
C GLN A 256 17.64 2.60 18.06
N ALA A 257 18.52 1.65 18.38
CA ALA A 257 18.29 0.66 19.44
C ALA A 257 18.21 1.34 20.82
N ALA A 258 19.13 2.26 21.12
CA ALA A 258 19.10 3.04 22.36
C ALA A 258 17.85 3.93 22.45
N LEU A 259 17.45 4.59 21.36
CA LEU A 259 16.22 5.40 21.33
C LEU A 259 14.99 4.54 21.56
N ARG A 260 14.89 3.37 20.92
CA ARG A 260 13.77 2.43 21.10
C ARG A 260 13.69 1.97 22.56
N GLN A 261 14.81 1.58 23.15
CA GLN A 261 14.86 1.16 24.54
C GLN A 261 14.45 2.29 25.49
N ALA A 262 15.02 3.48 25.33
CA ALA A 262 14.68 4.65 26.14
C ALA A 262 13.21 5.03 26.01
N TYR A 263 12.65 5.01 24.78
CA TYR A 263 11.24 5.31 24.53
C TYR A 263 10.31 4.28 25.20
N SER A 264 10.64 2.99 25.15
CA SER A 264 9.83 1.92 25.76
C SER A 264 9.79 1.99 27.30
N GLN A 265 10.81 2.56 27.92
CA GLN A 265 10.92 2.68 29.38
C GLN A 265 10.47 4.04 29.92
N ALA A 266 10.28 5.02 29.04
CA ALA A 266 9.95 6.39 29.38
C ALA A 266 8.44 6.60 29.60
N GLY A 267 8.09 7.54 30.50
CA GLY A 267 6.72 8.06 30.60
C GLY A 267 6.37 8.99 29.42
N ALA A 268 5.09 9.28 29.22
CA ALA A 268 4.58 9.99 28.04
C ALA A 268 5.26 11.35 27.74
N ALA A 269 5.55 12.15 28.78
CA ALA A 269 6.25 13.43 28.63
C ALA A 269 7.70 13.24 28.17
N GLN A 270 8.41 12.27 28.76
CA GLN A 270 9.79 11.95 28.39
C GLN A 270 9.88 11.32 27.00
N GLN A 271 8.91 10.48 26.62
CA GLN A 271 8.80 9.95 25.26
C GLN A 271 8.71 11.06 24.20
N LEU A 272 7.89 12.08 24.46
CA LEU A 272 7.75 13.22 23.56
C LEU A 272 9.06 14.02 23.45
N GLU A 273 9.75 14.27 24.55
CA GLU A 273 11.07 14.93 24.52
C GLU A 273 12.12 14.11 23.77
N LEU A 274 12.17 12.78 23.98
CA LEU A 274 13.07 11.88 23.24
C LEU A 274 12.82 11.98 21.72
N LEU A 275 11.56 11.97 21.29
CA LEU A 275 11.21 12.14 19.88
C LEU A 275 11.57 13.53 19.35
N ARG A 276 11.39 14.60 20.14
CA ARG A 276 11.80 15.96 19.76
C ARG A 276 13.31 16.05 19.56
N SER A 277 14.09 15.53 20.50
CA SER A 277 15.55 15.52 20.37
C SER A 277 16.02 14.76 19.12
N ALA A 278 15.32 13.68 18.75
CA ALA A 278 15.67 12.87 17.59
C ALA A 278 15.20 13.44 16.24
N LEU A 279 14.05 14.12 16.19
CA LEU A 279 13.44 14.65 14.96
C LEU A 279 13.81 16.12 14.67
N THR A 280 14.18 16.87 15.71
CA THR A 280 14.59 18.28 15.61
C THR A 280 15.91 18.52 16.34
N PRO A 281 17.04 18.03 15.80
CA PRO A 281 18.35 18.32 16.38
C PRO A 281 18.60 19.83 16.41
N ALA A 282 19.26 20.32 17.46
CA ALA A 282 19.59 21.75 17.64
C ALA A 282 20.44 22.34 16.49
N THR A 283 21.04 21.48 15.66
CA THR A 283 21.90 21.83 14.53
C THR A 283 21.15 22.06 13.21
N VAL A 284 19.84 21.77 13.14
CA VAL A 284 19.06 21.94 11.90
C VAL A 284 18.59 23.40 11.78
N PRO A 285 18.90 24.13 10.68
CA PRO A 285 18.46 25.50 10.48
C PRO A 285 16.93 25.66 10.56
N ASP A 286 16.51 26.84 11.01
CA ASP A 286 15.09 27.18 11.12
C ASP A 286 14.39 27.03 9.75
N GLY A 287 13.35 26.20 9.69
CA GLY A 287 12.57 25.91 8.48
C GLY A 287 12.91 24.60 7.76
N MET A 288 14.03 23.94 8.08
CA MET A 288 14.31 22.58 7.60
C MET A 288 13.75 21.55 8.59
N VAL A 289 12.99 20.58 8.08
CA VAL A 289 12.49 19.45 8.86
C VAL A 289 12.99 18.17 8.21
N GLN A 290 13.80 17.41 8.96
CA GLN A 290 14.17 16.06 8.54
C GLN A 290 13.18 15.06 9.13
N ARG A 291 12.48 14.33 8.27
CA ARG A 291 11.76 13.11 8.68
C ARG A 291 12.78 11.99 8.76
N THR A 292 13.33 11.76 9.95
CA THR A 292 14.39 10.77 10.18
C THR A 292 13.87 9.46 10.78
N LEU A 293 12.63 9.42 11.30
CA LEU A 293 12.07 8.26 11.98
C LEU A 293 10.68 7.88 11.46
N ALA A 294 10.42 6.58 11.41
CA ALA A 294 9.11 5.96 11.30
C ALA A 294 8.74 5.31 12.64
N LEU A 295 7.48 5.47 13.03
CA LEU A 295 6.87 4.74 14.13
C LEU A 295 5.81 3.79 13.56
N ASP A 296 5.85 2.53 13.97
CA ASP A 296 4.83 1.53 13.67
C ASP A 296 4.27 1.00 14.99
N ALA A 297 2.97 1.17 15.21
CA ALA A 297 2.30 0.78 16.45
C ALA A 297 1.57 -0.56 16.31
N VAL A 298 1.72 -1.43 17.30
CA VAL A 298 1.06 -2.73 17.40
C VAL A 298 0.33 -2.87 18.74
N LEU A 299 -0.77 -3.61 18.74
CA LEU A 299 -1.55 -3.97 19.92
C LEU A 299 -1.26 -5.42 20.29
N SER A 300 -0.99 -5.66 21.58
CA SER A 300 -0.74 -7.00 22.11
C SER A 300 -2.02 -7.84 22.19
N GLY A 301 -1.83 -9.16 22.29
CA GLY A 301 -2.92 -10.12 22.43
C GLY A 301 -3.66 -10.44 21.12
N CYS A 302 -4.67 -11.31 21.26
CA CYS A 302 -5.55 -11.72 20.18
C CYS A 302 -7.00 -11.43 20.57
N VAL A 303 -7.72 -10.68 19.72
CA VAL A 303 -9.11 -10.28 19.94
C VAL A 303 -10.05 -11.29 19.31
N ALA A 304 -11.02 -11.81 20.05
CA ALA A 304 -12.07 -12.66 19.49
C ALA A 304 -13.21 -11.82 18.91
N VAL A 305 -13.65 -12.16 17.69
CA VAL A 305 -14.90 -11.67 17.08
C VAL A 305 -15.83 -12.84 16.80
N PRO A 306 -17.16 -12.64 16.74
CA PRO A 306 -18.10 -13.75 16.54
C PRO A 306 -17.75 -14.62 15.32
N PRO A 307 -17.88 -15.97 15.40
CA PRO A 307 -17.54 -16.87 14.30
C PRO A 307 -18.24 -16.52 12.97
N ASP A 308 -19.48 -16.04 13.05
CA ASP A 308 -20.32 -15.65 11.92
C ASP A 308 -19.76 -14.48 11.09
N VAL A 309 -18.81 -13.71 11.64
CA VAL A 309 -18.12 -12.63 10.91
C VAL A 309 -17.40 -13.20 9.68
N SER A 310 -16.75 -14.36 9.81
CA SER A 310 -16.05 -15.01 8.68
C SER A 310 -17.01 -15.39 7.55
N ALA A 311 -18.19 -15.93 7.88
CA ALA A 311 -19.24 -16.25 6.92
C ALA A 311 -19.82 -15.01 6.27
N THR A 312 -20.00 -13.93 7.05
CA THR A 312 -20.46 -12.62 6.56
C THR A 312 -19.47 -12.05 5.55
N VAL A 313 -18.17 -12.03 5.88
CA VAL A 313 -17.10 -11.58 4.98
C VAL A 313 -17.09 -12.41 3.70
N LEU A 314 -17.21 -13.73 3.80
CA LEU A 314 -17.25 -14.62 2.64
C LEU A 314 -18.46 -14.33 1.73
N GLU A 315 -19.65 -14.14 2.31
CA GLU A 315 -20.86 -13.77 1.56
C GLU A 315 -20.67 -12.45 0.81
N GLY A 316 -20.16 -11.42 1.49
CA GLY A 316 -19.87 -10.13 0.87
C GLY A 316 -18.84 -10.24 -0.25
N VAL A 317 -17.76 -11.01 -0.02
CA VAL A 317 -16.75 -11.28 -1.04
C VAL A 317 -17.38 -11.94 -2.26
N LEU A 318 -18.19 -12.99 -2.09
CA LEU A 318 -18.88 -13.67 -3.19
C LEU A 318 -19.81 -12.72 -3.97
N ALA A 319 -20.51 -11.82 -3.28
CA ALA A 319 -21.40 -10.84 -3.89
C ALA A 319 -20.67 -9.77 -4.73
N LEU A 320 -19.36 -9.55 -4.52
CA LEU A 320 -18.55 -8.67 -5.38
C LEU A 320 -18.48 -9.14 -6.85
N ARG A 321 -18.91 -10.37 -7.16
CA ARG A 321 -19.05 -10.87 -8.55
C ARG A 321 -20.10 -10.11 -9.38
N ALA A 322 -21.04 -9.46 -8.71
CA ALA A 322 -22.04 -8.63 -9.38
C ALA A 322 -21.50 -7.25 -9.80
N SER A 323 -20.26 -6.89 -9.43
CA SER A 323 -19.65 -5.59 -9.78
C SER A 323 -19.82 -5.28 -11.28
N PRO A 324 -20.32 -4.08 -11.66
CA PRO A 324 -20.59 -3.69 -13.05
C PRO A 324 -19.39 -3.81 -13.99
N VAL A 325 -18.18 -3.55 -13.50
CA VAL A 325 -16.96 -3.72 -14.30
C VAL A 325 -16.52 -5.18 -14.24
N PRO A 326 -16.53 -5.92 -15.36
CA PRO A 326 -15.86 -7.22 -15.41
C PRO A 326 -14.35 -7.02 -15.21
N GLN A 327 -13.69 -7.97 -14.55
CA GLN A 327 -12.23 -7.95 -14.50
C GLN A 327 -11.69 -8.10 -15.93
N HIS A 328 -11.14 -7.02 -16.48
CA HIS A 328 -10.60 -7.06 -17.83
C HIS A 328 -9.27 -7.82 -17.83
N PRO A 329 -9.04 -8.69 -18.82
CA PRO A 329 -7.74 -9.31 -19.00
C PRO A 329 -6.71 -8.23 -19.33
N ASP A 330 -5.52 -8.39 -18.79
CA ASP A 330 -4.44 -7.43 -18.99
C ASP A 330 -4.01 -7.41 -20.47
N THR A 331 -4.29 -6.31 -21.15
CA THR A 331 -4.09 -6.19 -22.60
C THR A 331 -2.61 -6.19 -22.98
N ALA A 332 -1.74 -5.62 -22.14
CA ALA A 332 -0.31 -5.64 -22.36
C ALA A 332 0.26 -7.06 -22.18
N LEU A 333 -0.17 -7.78 -21.14
CA LEU A 333 0.29 -9.15 -20.92
C LEU A 333 -0.18 -10.09 -22.03
N ASN A 334 -1.42 -9.92 -22.51
CA ASN A 334 -1.95 -10.71 -23.64
C ASN A 334 -1.17 -10.44 -24.93
N ASP A 335 -0.93 -9.16 -25.28
CA ASP A 335 -0.12 -8.78 -26.44
C ASP A 335 1.30 -9.36 -26.36
N PHE A 336 1.90 -9.34 -25.17
CA PHE A 336 3.19 -9.96 -24.90
C PHE A 336 3.14 -11.48 -25.11
N GLN A 337 2.15 -12.18 -24.53
CA GLN A 337 2.03 -13.64 -24.64
C GLN A 337 1.82 -14.09 -26.08
N ASN A 338 1.04 -13.35 -26.87
CA ASN A 338 0.85 -13.61 -28.30
C ASN A 338 2.17 -13.45 -29.07
N ALA A 339 2.87 -12.31 -28.87
CA ALA A 339 4.15 -12.06 -29.53
C ALA A 339 5.24 -13.06 -29.09
N TRP A 340 5.19 -13.54 -27.84
CA TRP A 340 6.05 -14.61 -27.36
C TRP A 340 5.76 -15.92 -28.09
N GLY A 341 4.50 -16.34 -28.16
CA GLY A 341 4.08 -17.57 -28.83
C GLY A 341 4.48 -17.61 -30.31
N ASP A 342 4.36 -16.49 -31.02
CA ASP A 342 4.77 -16.37 -32.43
C ASP A 342 6.29 -16.60 -32.62
N ARG A 343 7.11 -16.25 -31.63
CA ARG A 343 8.57 -16.26 -31.73
C ARG A 343 9.23 -17.48 -31.09
N PHE A 344 8.70 -17.96 -29.97
CA PHE A 344 9.31 -18.98 -29.13
C PHE A 344 8.38 -20.18 -28.86
N GLY A 345 7.13 -20.16 -29.35
CA GLY A 345 6.15 -21.18 -29.01
C GLY A 345 5.90 -21.27 -27.50
N GLU A 346 5.81 -22.50 -26.98
CA GLU A 346 5.69 -22.78 -25.54
C GLU A 346 7.04 -23.10 -24.88
N ASP A 347 8.18 -22.84 -25.53
CA ASP A 347 9.49 -23.15 -24.97
C ASP A 347 10.03 -22.05 -24.05
N PHE A 348 11.01 -22.42 -23.22
CA PHE A 348 11.77 -21.45 -22.43
C PHE A 348 12.71 -20.64 -23.33
N GLY A 349 12.67 -19.30 -23.17
CA GLY A 349 13.54 -18.38 -23.88
C GLY A 349 14.21 -17.37 -22.94
N PRO A 350 15.18 -16.58 -23.46
CA PRO A 350 15.96 -15.65 -22.65
C PRO A 350 15.12 -14.49 -22.10
N PHE A 351 15.32 -14.13 -20.82
CA PHE A 351 14.62 -13.01 -20.18
C PHE A 351 14.74 -11.69 -20.95
N GLY A 352 15.92 -11.35 -21.48
CA GLY A 352 16.11 -10.12 -22.25
C GLY A 352 15.26 -10.05 -23.52
N SER A 353 14.97 -11.19 -24.17
CA SER A 353 14.04 -11.21 -25.32
C SER A 353 12.60 -11.01 -24.88
N ALA A 354 12.22 -11.56 -23.72
CA ALA A 354 10.90 -11.36 -23.15
C ALA A 354 10.68 -9.90 -22.76
N LEU A 355 11.67 -9.28 -22.13
CA LEU A 355 11.62 -7.88 -21.71
C LEU A 355 11.41 -6.93 -22.90
N ALA A 356 12.13 -7.15 -24.01
CA ALA A 356 11.96 -6.35 -25.22
C ALA A 356 10.54 -6.48 -25.82
N LEU A 357 9.97 -7.69 -25.83
CA LEU A 357 8.59 -7.92 -26.30
C LEU A 357 7.57 -7.28 -25.35
N TRP A 358 7.83 -7.34 -24.03
CA TRP A 358 6.99 -6.71 -23.02
C TRP A 358 6.93 -5.19 -23.20
N GLN A 359 8.08 -4.52 -23.39
CA GLN A 359 8.11 -3.07 -23.59
C GLN A 359 7.27 -2.64 -24.80
N GLN A 360 7.36 -3.37 -25.92
CA GLN A 360 6.54 -3.12 -27.11
C GLN A 360 5.05 -3.34 -26.83
N ALA A 361 4.70 -4.38 -26.06
CA ALA A 361 3.32 -4.65 -25.67
C ALA A 361 2.76 -3.56 -24.74
N GLU A 362 3.55 -3.10 -23.77
CA GLU A 362 3.21 -2.04 -22.83
C GLU A 362 2.97 -0.71 -23.57
N GLU A 363 3.83 -0.35 -24.53
CA GLU A 363 3.65 0.85 -25.37
C GLU A 363 2.36 0.78 -26.20
N ARG A 364 2.06 -0.38 -26.82
CA ARG A 364 0.81 -0.59 -27.58
C ARG A 364 -0.43 -0.52 -26.71
N ALA A 365 -0.37 -1.09 -25.49
CA ALA A 365 -1.46 -0.99 -24.52
C ALA A 365 -1.69 0.46 -24.10
N ALA A 366 -0.63 1.18 -23.72
CA ALA A 366 -0.71 2.60 -23.35
C ALA A 366 -1.23 3.48 -24.49
N TYR A 367 -0.91 3.15 -25.75
CA TYR A 367 -1.47 3.83 -26.91
C TYR A 367 -2.98 3.57 -27.07
N ARG A 368 -3.43 2.32 -26.90
CA ARG A 368 -4.87 1.96 -26.94
C ARG A 368 -5.66 2.64 -25.83
N GLU A 369 -5.12 2.72 -24.62
CA GLU A 369 -5.78 3.40 -23.48
C GLU A 369 -6.00 4.90 -23.70
N ARG A 370 -5.17 5.54 -24.52
CA ARG A 370 -5.33 6.97 -24.88
C ARG A 370 -6.39 7.18 -25.97
N GLN A 371 -6.80 6.13 -26.68
CA GLN A 371 -7.84 6.24 -27.68
C GLN A 371 -9.22 6.25 -27.00
N PRO A 372 -10.14 7.12 -27.44
CA PRO A 372 -11.52 7.07 -26.97
C PRO A 372 -12.15 5.77 -27.46
N HIS A 373 -12.34 4.81 -26.56
CA HIS A 373 -13.09 3.60 -26.84
C HIS A 373 -14.55 3.82 -26.43
N ALA A 374 -15.50 3.40 -27.27
CA ALA A 374 -16.90 3.32 -26.88
C ALA A 374 -17.01 2.28 -25.76
N ALA A 375 -17.22 2.71 -24.52
CA ALA A 375 -17.37 1.80 -23.41
C ALA A 375 -18.72 1.08 -23.52
N SER A 376 -18.74 -0.24 -23.34
CA SER A 376 -20.00 -0.98 -23.25
C SER A 376 -20.58 -0.79 -21.86
N VAL A 377 -21.68 -0.06 -21.77
CA VAL A 377 -22.47 0.04 -20.53
C VAL A 377 -23.20 -1.28 -20.32
N ASP A 378 -23.12 -1.87 -19.13
CA ASP A 378 -23.99 -3.00 -18.79
C ASP A 378 -25.43 -2.48 -18.64
N GLU A 379 -26.25 -2.78 -19.64
CA GLU A 379 -27.65 -2.33 -19.71
C GLU A 379 -28.45 -2.82 -18.50
N ARG A 380 -28.12 -4.00 -17.93
CA ARG A 380 -28.77 -4.54 -16.74
C ARG A 380 -28.57 -3.62 -15.54
N TRP A 381 -27.35 -3.13 -15.36
CA TRP A 381 -27.02 -2.19 -14.28
C TRP A 381 -27.66 -0.83 -14.48
N THR A 382 -27.78 -0.38 -15.72
CA THR A 382 -28.44 0.90 -16.05
C THR A 382 -29.92 0.83 -15.69
N ALA A 383 -30.62 -0.21 -16.15
CA ALA A 383 -32.04 -0.43 -15.84
C ALA A 383 -32.28 -0.54 -14.32
N LEU A 384 -31.47 -1.34 -13.63
CA LEU A 384 -31.58 -1.51 -12.17
C LEU A 384 -31.41 -0.20 -11.41
N LEU A 385 -30.46 0.64 -11.82
CA LEU A 385 -30.23 1.94 -11.19
C LEU A 385 -31.32 2.96 -11.52
N ASP A 386 -32.01 2.83 -12.66
CA ASP A 386 -33.17 3.68 -13.01
C ASP A 386 -34.41 3.32 -12.19
N GLU A 387 -34.58 2.05 -11.85
CA GLU A 387 -35.68 1.56 -10.99
C GLU A 387 -35.41 1.76 -9.49
N THR A 388 -34.16 2.01 -9.10
CA THR A 388 -33.78 2.20 -7.68
C THR A 388 -34.20 3.58 -7.18
N THR A 389 -35.21 3.63 -6.31
CA THR A 389 -35.77 4.87 -5.76
C THR A 389 -35.22 5.26 -4.38
N GLY A 390 -34.41 4.41 -3.75
CA GLY A 390 -33.87 4.61 -2.40
C GLY A 390 -32.35 4.79 -2.35
N PRO A 391 -31.79 5.15 -1.17
CA PRO A 391 -30.36 5.33 -0.99
C PRO A 391 -29.57 4.02 -0.92
N SER A 392 -30.26 2.86 -0.93
CA SER A 392 -29.65 1.53 -0.85
C SER A 392 -30.30 0.55 -1.81
N LEU A 393 -29.49 -0.34 -2.36
CA LEU A 393 -29.83 -1.46 -3.24
C LEU A 393 -29.32 -2.76 -2.60
N CYS A 394 -30.23 -3.68 -2.29
CA CYS A 394 -29.89 -4.98 -1.74
C CYS A 394 -29.76 -6.02 -2.86
N LEU A 395 -28.62 -6.73 -2.92
CA LEU A 395 -28.39 -7.80 -3.87
C LEU A 395 -29.04 -9.10 -3.38
N THR A 396 -30.24 -9.37 -3.89
CA THR A 396 -30.94 -10.65 -3.70
C THR A 396 -30.25 -11.78 -4.48
N ASP A 397 -30.61 -13.02 -4.20
CA ASP A 397 -30.08 -14.17 -4.96
C ASP A 397 -30.42 -14.09 -6.46
N ASP A 398 -31.61 -13.58 -6.79
CA ASP A 398 -32.04 -13.35 -8.18
C ASP A 398 -31.20 -12.28 -8.88
N LEU A 399 -30.89 -11.18 -8.18
CA LEU A 399 -30.02 -10.14 -8.71
C LEU A 399 -28.58 -10.64 -8.86
N LEU A 400 -28.06 -11.40 -7.89
CA LEU A 400 -26.73 -12.00 -8.03
C LEU A 400 -26.69 -12.95 -9.22
N THR A 401 -27.70 -13.79 -9.40
CA THR A 401 -27.76 -14.74 -10.53
C THR A 401 -27.83 -14.02 -11.87
N SER A 402 -28.59 -12.92 -11.96
CA SER A 402 -28.77 -12.16 -13.20
C SER A 402 -27.63 -11.20 -13.52
N LEU A 403 -26.91 -10.68 -12.52
CA LEU A 403 -25.82 -9.70 -12.67
C LEU A 403 -24.43 -10.32 -12.62
N SER A 404 -24.27 -11.53 -12.07
CA SER A 404 -22.96 -12.15 -11.91
C SER A 404 -22.25 -12.34 -13.24
N ASN A 405 -20.99 -11.90 -13.29
CA ASN A 405 -20.14 -12.12 -14.45
C ASN A 405 -19.47 -13.50 -14.34
N ALA A 406 -19.89 -14.45 -15.19
CA ALA A 406 -19.40 -15.84 -15.21
C ALA A 406 -17.88 -15.99 -15.48
N VAL A 407 -17.20 -14.91 -15.87
CA VAL A 407 -15.78 -14.91 -16.29
C VAL A 407 -14.82 -14.55 -15.13
N LEU A 408 -15.32 -14.25 -13.92
CA LEU A 408 -14.46 -13.81 -12.81
C LEU A 408 -13.70 -14.98 -12.16
N SER A 409 -12.41 -15.10 -12.46
CA SER A 409 -11.48 -15.93 -11.70
C SER A 409 -10.67 -15.07 -10.72
N TRP A 410 -11.00 -15.14 -9.43
CA TRP A 410 -10.16 -14.52 -8.39
C TRP A 410 -8.90 -15.35 -8.12
N PRO A 411 -7.83 -14.73 -7.59
CA PRO A 411 -6.65 -15.45 -7.14
C PRO A 411 -6.98 -16.52 -6.11
N ASP A 412 -6.08 -17.51 -6.00
CA ASP A 412 -6.20 -18.60 -5.03
C ASP A 412 -6.08 -18.11 -3.58
N GLU A 413 -5.44 -16.96 -3.36
CA GLU A 413 -5.32 -16.29 -2.07
C GLU A 413 -5.23 -14.76 -2.25
N PHE A 414 -5.85 -13.99 -1.35
CA PHE A 414 -5.81 -12.53 -1.34
C PHE A 414 -6.23 -11.98 0.04
N ASP A 415 -5.84 -10.73 0.37
CA ASP A 415 -6.40 -10.05 1.54
C ASP A 415 -7.60 -9.18 1.14
N VAL A 416 -8.59 -9.11 2.02
CA VAL A 416 -9.74 -8.20 1.95
C VAL A 416 -9.75 -7.33 3.19
N LEU A 417 -9.85 -6.02 2.99
CA LEU A 417 -9.99 -5.07 4.08
C LEU A 417 -11.44 -4.62 4.21
N GLY A 418 -11.91 -4.46 5.44
CA GLY A 418 -13.26 -3.95 5.68
C GLY A 418 -13.53 -3.59 7.12
N TRP A 419 -14.49 -2.70 7.32
CA TRP A 419 -14.89 -2.28 8.65
C TRP A 419 -15.87 -3.28 9.25
N LEU A 420 -15.61 -3.70 10.49
CA LEU A 420 -16.59 -4.40 11.32
C LEU A 420 -17.27 -3.37 12.21
N LEU A 421 -18.54 -3.09 11.93
CA LEU A 421 -19.30 -1.96 12.45
C LEU A 421 -20.42 -2.46 13.37
N ALA A 422 -20.45 -1.96 14.60
CA ALA A 422 -21.49 -2.26 15.59
C ALA A 422 -21.58 -1.13 16.62
N ALA A 423 -22.72 -0.98 17.28
CA ALA A 423 -22.92 0.07 18.28
C ALA A 423 -21.97 -0.06 19.49
N ASP A 424 -21.78 -1.31 19.93
CA ASP A 424 -20.91 -1.69 21.04
C ASP A 424 -20.61 -3.20 20.97
N LEU A 425 -19.83 -3.69 21.94
CA LEU A 425 -19.47 -5.10 22.04
C LEU A 425 -20.69 -6.00 22.30
N HIS A 426 -21.76 -5.49 22.92
CA HIS A 426 -22.97 -6.26 23.17
C HIS A 426 -23.74 -6.50 21.86
N ALA A 427 -23.97 -5.45 21.08
CA ALA A 427 -24.57 -5.54 19.75
C ALA A 427 -23.80 -6.50 18.84
N LEU A 428 -22.46 -6.39 18.83
CA LEU A 428 -21.60 -7.32 18.07
C LEU A 428 -21.84 -8.78 18.48
N ARG A 429 -21.92 -9.08 19.79
CA ARG A 429 -22.18 -10.43 20.32
C ARG A 429 -23.56 -10.97 19.96
N GLN A 430 -24.57 -10.11 19.84
CA GLN A 430 -25.93 -10.49 19.42
C GLN A 430 -26.06 -10.66 17.90
N GLY A 431 -25.00 -10.41 17.13
CA GLY A 431 -25.06 -10.45 15.67
C GLY A 431 -25.64 -9.18 15.04
N GLU A 432 -25.78 -8.10 15.82
CA GLU A 432 -26.23 -6.78 15.36
C GLU A 432 -25.02 -5.96 14.88
N TYR A 433 -24.44 -6.40 13.77
CA TYR A 433 -23.29 -5.76 13.15
C TYR A 433 -23.43 -5.70 11.62
N SER A 434 -22.62 -4.87 10.99
CA SER A 434 -22.40 -4.87 9.55
C SER A 434 -20.92 -4.96 9.20
N VAL A 435 -20.62 -5.47 8.00
CA VAL A 435 -19.26 -5.53 7.46
C VAL A 435 -19.19 -4.68 6.21
N ALA A 436 -18.47 -3.56 6.25
CA ALA A 436 -18.29 -2.70 5.10
C ALA A 436 -17.00 -3.06 4.34
N LEU A 437 -17.13 -3.79 3.24
CA LEU A 437 -16.05 -4.19 2.32
C LEU A 437 -15.69 -3.04 1.36
N LEU A 438 -15.45 -1.87 1.94
CA LEU A 438 -15.00 -0.66 1.24
C LEU A 438 -13.48 -0.52 1.24
N GLY A 439 -12.81 -1.27 2.12
CA GLY A 439 -11.36 -1.39 2.14
C GLY A 439 -10.93 -2.13 0.88
N GLY A 440 -9.83 -1.69 0.28
CA GLY A 440 -9.29 -2.35 -0.90
C GLY A 440 -8.98 -3.83 -0.65
N SER A 441 -8.63 -4.54 -1.70
CA SER A 441 -8.16 -5.92 -1.60
C SER A 441 -6.76 -6.02 -2.21
N THR A 442 -5.93 -6.91 -1.68
CA THR A 442 -4.56 -7.08 -2.17
C THR A 442 -4.38 -8.44 -2.81
N PRO A 443 -3.69 -8.50 -3.97
CA PRO A 443 -3.59 -9.69 -4.81
C PRO A 443 -2.78 -10.84 -4.20
N ALA A 444 -2.07 -10.60 -3.10
CA ALA A 444 -1.34 -11.60 -2.35
C ALA A 444 -1.72 -11.54 -0.85
N ALA A 445 -1.80 -12.72 -0.24
CA ALA A 445 -2.05 -12.86 1.19
C ALA A 445 -0.91 -12.23 2.00
N GLY A 446 -1.23 -11.42 3.02
CA GLY A 446 -0.27 -10.83 3.93
C GLY A 446 0.55 -9.67 3.34
N GLN A 447 0.26 -9.25 2.10
CA GLN A 447 0.87 -8.10 1.44
C GLN A 447 0.58 -6.80 2.21
N THR A 448 -0.64 -6.69 2.74
CA THR A 448 -1.13 -5.54 3.49
C THR A 448 -0.48 -5.37 4.87
N SER A 449 0.04 -6.46 5.45
CA SER A 449 0.64 -6.49 6.80
C SER A 449 2.16 -6.65 6.81
N ALA A 450 2.79 -6.81 5.65
CA ALA A 450 4.19 -7.17 5.56
C ALA A 450 5.14 -6.17 6.23
N ARG A 451 4.89 -4.87 6.12
CA ARG A 451 5.66 -3.83 6.84
C ARG A 451 5.49 -3.96 8.35
N SER A 452 4.26 -4.08 8.82
CA SER A 452 3.98 -4.23 10.25
C SER A 452 4.64 -5.48 10.84
N ARG A 453 4.63 -6.60 10.11
CA ARG A 453 5.33 -7.83 10.49
C ARG A 453 6.85 -7.70 10.48
N ALA A 454 7.40 -6.85 9.62
CA ALA A 454 8.83 -6.53 9.63
C ALA A 454 9.22 -5.76 10.91
N SER A 455 8.39 -4.80 11.32
CA SER A 455 8.61 -4.01 12.54
C SER A 455 8.27 -4.79 13.82
N HIS A 456 7.30 -5.71 13.74
CA HIS A 456 6.79 -6.53 14.83
C HIS A 456 6.64 -8.00 14.40
N PRO A 457 7.72 -8.81 14.46
CA PRO A 457 7.71 -10.20 13.99
C PRO A 457 6.75 -11.13 14.76
N VAL A 458 6.25 -10.70 15.91
CA VAL A 458 5.25 -11.42 16.73
C VAL A 458 3.85 -11.43 16.11
N LEU A 459 3.58 -10.51 15.17
CA LEU A 459 2.30 -10.48 14.48
C LEU A 459 2.13 -11.73 13.61
N PRO A 460 0.97 -12.43 13.71
CA PRO A 460 0.71 -13.56 12.84
C PRO A 460 0.66 -13.10 11.37
N GLY A 461 1.04 -13.99 10.47
CA GLY A 461 0.95 -13.76 9.03
C GLY A 461 0.35 -14.99 8.34
N PRO A 462 -0.33 -14.80 7.20
CA PRO A 462 -0.85 -15.93 6.46
C PRO A 462 0.30 -16.79 5.96
N ALA A 463 0.15 -18.11 6.12
CA ALA A 463 1.07 -19.08 5.56
C ALA A 463 1.14 -18.91 4.04
N GLN A 464 2.35 -18.65 3.54
CA GLN A 464 2.61 -18.48 2.12
C GLN A 464 2.87 -19.85 1.48
N HIS A 465 2.23 -20.13 0.35
CA HIS A 465 2.39 -21.41 -0.34
C HIS A 465 2.99 -21.22 -1.73
N ALA A 466 3.98 -22.03 -2.06
CA ALA A 466 4.44 -22.14 -3.44
C ALA A 466 3.40 -22.92 -4.26
N ARG A 467 3.23 -22.56 -5.54
CA ARG A 467 2.54 -23.45 -6.48
C ARG A 467 3.31 -24.78 -6.56
N PRO A 468 2.64 -25.93 -6.78
CA PRO A 468 3.34 -27.19 -6.99
C PRO A 468 4.44 -27.05 -8.05
N GLY A 469 5.64 -27.56 -7.74
CA GLY A 469 6.81 -27.48 -8.62
C GLY A 469 7.47 -26.09 -8.73
N HIS A 470 7.08 -25.12 -7.91
CA HIS A 470 7.68 -23.78 -7.88
C HIS A 470 8.39 -23.48 -6.56
N ILE A 471 9.35 -22.57 -6.60
CA ILE A 471 9.99 -22.00 -5.40
C ILE A 471 9.38 -20.65 -5.08
N LEU A 472 8.84 -20.49 -3.88
CA LEU A 472 8.32 -19.20 -3.41
C LEU A 472 9.45 -18.16 -3.32
N THR A 473 9.30 -17.08 -4.08
CA THR A 473 10.34 -16.06 -4.27
C THR A 473 9.74 -14.68 -4.06
N ALA A 474 10.30 -13.88 -3.16
CA ALA A 474 9.89 -12.50 -2.95
C ALA A 474 10.46 -11.61 -4.05
N LEU A 475 9.59 -10.82 -4.68
CA LEU A 475 9.99 -9.76 -5.60
C LEU A 475 10.18 -8.46 -4.82
N CYS A 476 11.44 -8.08 -4.63
CA CYS A 476 11.89 -6.93 -3.85
C CYS A 476 12.12 -5.72 -4.76
N LEU A 477 11.20 -4.76 -4.72
CA LEU A 477 11.18 -3.58 -5.60
C LEU A 477 11.74 -2.34 -4.91
N GLN A 478 12.94 -1.92 -5.30
CA GLN A 478 13.55 -0.71 -4.75
C GLN A 478 13.20 0.50 -5.61
N HIS A 479 12.84 1.60 -4.95
CA HIS A 479 12.40 2.83 -5.57
C HIS A 479 13.44 3.95 -5.43
N ALA A 480 13.49 4.86 -6.40
CA ALA A 480 14.38 6.02 -6.37
C ALA A 480 14.11 6.94 -5.16
N ALA A 481 12.84 7.13 -4.82
CA ALA A 481 12.40 7.92 -3.67
C ALA A 481 12.46 7.10 -2.37
N ALA A 482 13.29 7.53 -1.40
CA ALA A 482 13.42 6.92 -0.07
C ALA A 482 12.08 6.63 0.62
N ALA A 483 11.15 7.57 0.60
CA ALA A 483 9.86 7.41 1.28
C ALA A 483 9.07 6.19 0.80
N ALA A 484 9.19 5.82 -0.48
CA ALA A 484 8.57 4.61 -1.02
C ALA A 484 9.24 3.33 -0.46
N ASN A 485 10.56 3.34 -0.30
CA ASN A 485 11.31 2.22 0.30
C ASN A 485 10.94 2.02 1.78
N ASP A 486 10.67 3.09 2.52
CA ASP A 486 10.22 3.01 3.91
C ASP A 486 8.83 2.35 4.03
N THR A 487 7.96 2.50 3.03
CA THR A 487 6.68 1.77 2.96
C THR A 487 6.82 0.35 2.44
N ALA A 488 7.93 0.05 1.77
CA ALA A 488 8.22 -1.25 1.16
C ALA A 488 9.06 -2.19 2.04
N ARG A 489 9.42 -1.76 3.27
CA ARG A 489 10.05 -2.65 4.24
C ARG A 489 9.16 -3.84 4.50
N CYS A 490 9.74 -5.03 4.48
CA CYS A 490 8.98 -6.26 4.68
C CYS A 490 9.86 -7.34 5.30
N TRP A 491 9.19 -8.33 5.90
CA TRP A 491 9.78 -9.62 6.21
C TRP A 491 9.13 -10.64 5.28
N PRO A 492 9.79 -11.00 4.16
CA PRO A 492 9.11 -11.74 3.10
C PRO A 492 8.75 -13.18 3.50
N GLY A 493 9.51 -13.80 4.40
CA GLY A 493 9.30 -15.19 4.81
C GLY A 493 9.49 -16.22 3.69
N THR A 494 10.07 -15.81 2.55
CA THR A 494 10.26 -16.66 1.36
C THR A 494 11.63 -17.32 1.33
N SER A 495 11.74 -18.44 0.61
CA SER A 495 13.00 -19.15 0.40
C SER A 495 14.01 -18.30 -0.37
N LEU A 496 13.53 -17.60 -1.41
CA LEU A 496 14.35 -16.79 -2.31
C LEU A 496 13.88 -15.33 -2.36
N GLU A 497 14.79 -14.43 -2.76
CA GLU A 497 14.56 -13.00 -2.99
C GLU A 497 15.15 -12.57 -4.34
N LEU A 498 14.35 -11.83 -5.11
CA LEU A 498 14.70 -11.25 -6.40
C LEU A 498 14.61 -9.73 -6.30
N HIS A 499 15.76 -9.04 -6.30
CA HIS A 499 15.85 -7.58 -6.13
C HIS A 499 15.94 -6.86 -7.47
N VAL A 500 15.03 -5.92 -7.74
CA VAL A 500 14.93 -5.23 -9.04
C VAL A 500 14.51 -3.77 -8.94
N PRO A 501 15.33 -2.84 -9.48
CA PRO A 501 16.79 -2.87 -9.36
C PRO A 501 17.13 -2.68 -7.88
N GLY A 502 18.07 -3.41 -7.30
CA GLY A 502 18.40 -3.16 -5.89
C GLY A 502 19.55 -4.00 -5.37
N HIS A 503 20.18 -3.49 -4.31
CA HIS A 503 21.21 -4.23 -3.60
C HIS A 503 20.54 -5.30 -2.72
N PRO A 504 20.97 -6.56 -2.78
CA PRO A 504 20.43 -7.60 -1.91
C PRO A 504 21.02 -7.53 -0.50
N SER A 505 20.21 -7.84 0.52
CA SER A 505 20.70 -7.96 1.91
C SER A 505 21.00 -9.40 2.34
N VAL A 506 20.61 -10.37 1.49
CA VAL A 506 20.56 -11.79 1.82
C VAL A 506 21.73 -12.58 1.23
N PRO A 507 22.12 -13.71 1.85
CA PRO A 507 23.21 -14.55 1.35
C PRO A 507 22.91 -15.11 -0.05
N ARG A 508 23.96 -15.52 -0.78
CA ARG A 508 23.86 -16.01 -2.17
C ARG A 508 22.91 -17.19 -2.35
N SER A 509 22.79 -18.04 -1.33
CA SER A 509 21.86 -19.17 -1.30
C SER A 509 20.39 -18.76 -1.43
N ARG A 510 20.04 -17.53 -1.03
CA ARG A 510 18.67 -16.98 -1.10
C ARG A 510 18.46 -16.00 -2.24
N ARG A 511 19.49 -15.61 -2.98
CA ARG A 511 19.37 -14.64 -4.09
C ARG A 511 18.96 -15.28 -5.40
N VAL A 512 18.25 -14.51 -6.23
CA VAL A 512 17.97 -14.79 -7.64
C VAL A 512 18.57 -13.67 -8.49
N ASP A 513 19.36 -14.05 -9.50
CA ASP A 513 19.94 -13.14 -10.49
C ASP A 513 19.01 -13.02 -11.69
N VAL A 514 18.63 -11.78 -12.07
CA VAL A 514 17.69 -11.52 -13.18
C VAL A 514 18.24 -12.05 -14.51
N SER A 515 19.56 -12.03 -14.70
CA SER A 515 20.19 -12.46 -15.95
C SER A 515 20.19 -13.99 -16.13
N ARG A 516 19.84 -14.73 -15.08
CA ARG A 516 19.70 -16.19 -15.08
C ARG A 516 18.25 -16.64 -15.27
N LEU A 517 17.34 -15.69 -15.46
CA LEU A 517 15.93 -15.97 -15.69
C LEU A 517 15.69 -16.37 -17.15
N GLN A 518 14.78 -17.32 -17.30
CA GLN A 518 14.18 -17.69 -18.57
C GLN A 518 12.66 -17.54 -18.45
N ILE A 519 12.01 -17.20 -19.55
CA ILE A 519 10.56 -16.98 -19.61
C ILE A 519 9.96 -18.04 -20.51
N ARG A 520 8.77 -18.51 -20.16
CA ARG A 520 7.91 -19.34 -21.01
C ARG A 520 6.48 -18.82 -20.93
N CYS A 521 5.74 -18.87 -22.03
CA CYS A 521 4.30 -18.68 -22.02
C CYS A 521 3.62 -20.01 -22.37
N ARG A 522 2.75 -20.51 -21.50
CA ARG A 522 2.02 -21.77 -21.70
C ARG A 522 0.59 -21.65 -21.18
N ALA A 523 -0.40 -22.07 -21.96
CA ALA A 523 -1.83 -22.00 -21.59
C ALA A 523 -2.27 -20.63 -21.04
N GLY A 524 -1.74 -19.54 -21.62
CA GLY A 524 -2.00 -18.15 -21.20
C GLY A 524 -1.43 -17.77 -19.83
N GLN A 525 -0.43 -18.50 -19.32
CA GLN A 525 0.36 -18.14 -18.15
C GLN A 525 1.81 -17.92 -18.54
N THR A 526 2.42 -16.90 -17.94
CA THR A 526 3.84 -16.59 -18.09
C THR A 526 4.60 -17.16 -16.90
N GLU A 527 5.50 -18.10 -17.13
CA GLU A 527 6.30 -18.75 -16.10
C GLU A 527 7.73 -18.19 -16.12
N VAL A 528 8.33 -18.09 -14.92
CA VAL A 528 9.70 -17.63 -14.72
C VAL A 528 10.53 -18.80 -14.24
N TRP A 529 11.52 -19.21 -15.01
CA TRP A 529 12.47 -20.26 -14.64
C TRP A 529 13.79 -19.66 -14.18
N CYS A 530 14.34 -20.20 -13.09
CA CYS A 530 15.68 -19.84 -12.65
C CYS A 530 16.66 -20.96 -12.99
N GLY A 531 17.55 -20.72 -13.97
CA GLY A 531 18.51 -21.72 -14.43
C GLY A 531 19.42 -22.26 -13.31
N GLU A 532 19.81 -21.40 -12.36
CA GLU A 532 20.66 -21.78 -11.23
C GLU A 532 19.96 -22.68 -10.20
N ARG A 533 18.63 -22.58 -10.10
CA ARG A 533 17.83 -23.37 -9.16
C ARG A 533 17.19 -24.59 -9.80
N GLY A 534 17.15 -24.64 -11.14
CA GLY A 534 16.55 -25.73 -11.89
C GLY A 534 15.05 -25.88 -11.64
N GLN A 535 14.35 -24.78 -11.31
CA GLN A 535 12.91 -24.77 -11.01
C GLN A 535 12.24 -23.45 -11.42
N CYS A 536 10.91 -23.49 -11.58
CA CYS A 536 10.09 -22.29 -11.76
C CYS A 536 9.99 -21.49 -10.45
N LEU A 537 9.90 -20.17 -10.56
CA LEU A 537 9.73 -19.26 -9.45
C LEU A 537 8.25 -18.88 -9.31
N HIS A 538 7.73 -18.98 -8.09
CA HIS A 538 6.47 -18.37 -7.73
C HIS A 538 6.77 -16.99 -7.15
N LEU A 539 6.58 -15.94 -7.96
CA LEU A 539 6.81 -14.56 -7.54
C LEU A 539 5.69 -14.09 -6.58
N HIS A 540 6.09 -13.72 -5.37
CA HIS A 540 5.27 -13.13 -4.33
C HIS A 540 5.65 -11.65 -4.17
N LEU A 541 4.66 -10.77 -4.01
CA LEU A 541 4.84 -9.35 -3.78
C LEU A 541 4.58 -9.03 -2.30
N PRO A 542 5.62 -9.00 -1.45
CA PRO A 542 5.46 -8.81 0.00
C PRO A 542 5.31 -7.33 0.38
N THR A 543 4.89 -6.45 -0.53
CA THR A 543 4.79 -5.00 -0.26
C THR A 543 3.68 -4.36 -1.07
N LEU A 544 3.25 -3.17 -0.66
CA LEU A 544 2.30 -2.33 -1.42
C LEU A 544 3.00 -1.40 -2.43
N THR A 545 4.26 -1.70 -2.79
CA THR A 545 5.03 -0.89 -3.73
C THR A 545 4.37 -0.89 -5.10
N ARG A 546 4.15 0.30 -5.66
CA ARG A 546 3.67 0.43 -7.04
C ARG A 546 4.85 0.36 -8.00
N ALA A 547 4.67 -0.37 -9.09
CA ALA A 547 5.71 -0.54 -10.12
C ALA A 547 5.65 0.52 -11.23
N ASP A 548 4.60 1.35 -11.27
CA ASP A 548 4.39 2.37 -12.32
C ASP A 548 5.55 3.36 -12.45
N GLN A 549 6.26 3.65 -11.35
CA GLN A 549 7.43 4.54 -11.32
C GLN A 549 8.77 3.80 -11.39
N LEU A 550 8.77 2.49 -11.64
CA LEU A 550 9.98 1.67 -11.75
C LEU A 550 10.33 1.36 -13.20
N GLY A 551 11.54 0.81 -13.40
CA GLY A 551 12.03 0.40 -14.70
C GLY A 551 11.27 -0.81 -15.30
N PRO A 552 11.45 -1.06 -16.61
CA PRO A 552 10.69 -2.07 -17.34
C PRO A 552 10.87 -3.49 -16.79
N THR A 553 12.06 -3.86 -16.27
CA THR A 553 12.27 -5.17 -15.63
C THR A 553 11.35 -5.33 -14.42
N ALA A 554 11.26 -4.31 -13.56
CA ALA A 554 10.39 -4.33 -12.38
C ALA A 554 8.91 -4.42 -12.79
N ARG A 555 8.47 -3.58 -13.74
CA ARG A 555 7.07 -3.59 -14.24
C ARG A 555 6.69 -4.95 -14.82
N PHE A 556 7.56 -5.55 -15.63
CA PHE A 556 7.31 -6.86 -16.22
C PHE A 556 7.20 -7.97 -15.16
N LEU A 557 8.13 -8.03 -14.20
CA LEU A 557 8.10 -9.03 -13.14
C LEU A 557 6.90 -8.85 -12.20
N VAL A 558 6.50 -7.61 -11.91
CA VAL A 558 5.25 -7.33 -11.18
C VAL A 558 4.04 -7.83 -11.97
N GLN A 559 4.02 -7.59 -13.28
CA GLN A 559 2.93 -8.06 -14.12
C GLN A 559 2.82 -9.58 -14.12
N ILE A 560 3.94 -10.29 -14.18
CA ILE A 560 3.97 -11.75 -14.05
C ILE A 560 3.53 -12.19 -12.65
N ALA A 561 3.98 -11.51 -11.59
CA ALA A 561 3.62 -11.83 -10.21
C ALA A 561 2.11 -11.65 -9.94
N LEU A 562 1.48 -10.68 -10.60
CA LEU A 562 0.06 -10.32 -10.49
C LEU A 562 -0.84 -10.97 -11.55
N GLN A 563 -0.28 -11.73 -12.49
CA GLN A 563 -1.07 -12.34 -13.56
C GLN A 563 -2.20 -13.21 -12.99
N ARG A 564 -3.42 -13.01 -13.47
CA ARG A 564 -4.64 -13.70 -12.98
C ARG A 564 -4.88 -13.51 -11.47
N ARG A 565 -4.32 -12.47 -10.85
CA ARG A 565 -4.50 -12.13 -9.43
C ARG A 565 -5.21 -10.80 -9.25
N GLN A 566 -6.35 -10.60 -9.89
CA GLN A 566 -7.17 -9.43 -9.59
C GLN A 566 -8.09 -9.76 -8.42
N PRO A 567 -7.85 -9.20 -7.21
CA PRO A 567 -8.70 -9.48 -6.08
C PRO A 567 -10.07 -8.79 -6.26
N PRO A 568 -11.13 -9.30 -5.61
CA PRO A 568 -12.47 -8.76 -5.75
C PRO A 568 -12.56 -7.33 -5.20
N ARG A 569 -13.24 -6.45 -5.94
CA ARG A 569 -13.58 -5.09 -5.50
C ARG A 569 -14.82 -4.59 -6.24
N TRP A 570 -15.59 -3.73 -5.60
CA TRP A 570 -16.73 -3.09 -6.26
C TRP A 570 -16.28 -1.95 -7.18
N GLN A 571 -16.74 -1.95 -8.42
CA GLN A 571 -16.46 -0.89 -9.39
C GLN A 571 -17.69 -0.54 -10.20
N TRP A 572 -18.09 0.72 -10.14
CA TRP A 572 -19.22 1.24 -10.89
C TRP A 572 -18.95 1.43 -12.39
N GLY A 573 -17.70 1.46 -12.83
CA GLY A 573 -17.35 1.57 -14.26
C GLY A 573 -18.01 2.78 -14.92
N GLU A 574 -18.67 2.54 -16.05
CA GLU A 574 -19.41 3.57 -16.79
C GLU A 574 -20.59 4.16 -16.01
N CYS A 575 -21.19 3.41 -15.08
CA CYS A 575 -22.22 3.94 -14.19
C CYS A 575 -21.66 5.01 -13.22
N SER A 576 -20.34 5.13 -13.10
CA SER A 576 -19.69 6.13 -12.25
C SER A 576 -19.93 7.58 -12.69
N GLY A 577 -20.48 7.82 -13.90
CA GLY A 577 -20.93 9.15 -14.34
C GLY A 577 -22.21 9.63 -13.67
N ARG A 578 -23.01 8.75 -13.06
CA ARG A 578 -24.30 9.12 -12.47
C ARG A 578 -24.18 10.12 -11.31
N PRO A 579 -25.11 11.09 -11.19
CA PRO A 579 -25.12 12.06 -10.09
C PRO A 579 -25.21 11.40 -8.71
N VAL A 580 -26.00 10.34 -8.59
CA VAL A 580 -26.19 9.56 -7.37
C VAL A 580 -25.98 8.09 -7.68
N LEU A 581 -25.30 7.39 -6.79
CA LEU A 581 -25.23 5.93 -6.77
C LEU A 581 -25.65 5.43 -5.39
N PRO A 582 -26.48 4.38 -5.30
CA PRO A 582 -26.96 3.86 -4.04
C PRO A 582 -25.85 3.12 -3.30
N ARG A 583 -26.03 2.98 -1.98
CA ARG A 583 -25.34 1.96 -1.19
C ARG A 583 -25.69 0.60 -1.77
N VAL A 584 -24.72 -0.30 -1.90
CA VAL A 584 -24.98 -1.68 -2.34
C VAL A 584 -24.72 -2.62 -1.18
N THR A 585 -25.69 -3.46 -0.86
CA THR A 585 -25.63 -4.38 0.27
C THR A 585 -25.90 -5.82 -0.13
N ARG A 586 -25.40 -6.76 0.67
CA ARG A 586 -25.76 -8.18 0.64
C ARG A 586 -25.79 -8.68 2.07
N GLY A 587 -26.95 -9.07 2.59
CA GLY A 587 -27.08 -9.45 4.00
C GLY A 587 -26.56 -8.33 4.91
N ARG A 588 -25.57 -8.66 5.77
CA ARG A 588 -24.89 -7.70 6.66
C ARG A 588 -23.72 -6.98 6.00
N CYS A 589 -23.40 -7.28 4.74
CA CYS A 589 -22.29 -6.66 4.03
C CYS A 589 -22.69 -5.40 3.26
N VAL A 590 -21.86 -4.38 3.34
CA VAL A 590 -21.90 -3.21 2.45
C VAL A 590 -20.75 -3.33 1.45
N LEU A 591 -21.07 -3.41 0.17
CA LEU A 591 -20.13 -3.59 -0.94
C LEU A 591 -19.77 -2.27 -1.61
N SER A 592 -20.68 -1.30 -1.56
CA SER A 592 -20.46 0.07 -2.03
C SER A 592 -21.18 1.05 -1.13
N ALA A 593 -20.50 2.13 -0.76
CA ALA A 593 -21.11 3.27 -0.09
C ALA A 593 -21.93 4.09 -1.10
N ALA A 594 -23.06 4.64 -0.66
CA ALA A 594 -23.79 5.65 -1.42
C ALA A 594 -22.86 6.82 -1.79
N ARG A 595 -23.02 7.35 -3.00
CA ARG A 595 -22.12 8.35 -3.58
C ARG A 595 -22.89 9.45 -4.31
N TRP A 596 -22.48 10.69 -4.08
CA TRP A 596 -23.04 11.88 -4.71
C TRP A 596 -21.96 12.66 -5.45
N ARG A 597 -22.11 12.81 -6.77
CA ARG A 597 -21.17 13.54 -7.61
C ARG A 597 -21.46 15.04 -7.51
N PHE A 598 -20.40 15.86 -7.49
CA PHE A 598 -20.56 17.30 -7.61
C PHE A 598 -21.07 17.67 -9.01
N PRO A 599 -21.91 18.71 -9.15
CA PRO A 599 -22.33 19.19 -10.46
C PRO A 599 -21.14 19.60 -11.34
N ASP A 600 -21.06 19.08 -12.57
CA ASP A 600 -19.93 19.35 -13.46
C ASP A 600 -19.81 20.85 -13.82
N ALA A 601 -20.95 21.56 -13.91
CA ALA A 601 -21.00 23.00 -14.16
C ALA A 601 -20.24 23.85 -13.11
N TRP A 602 -20.00 23.33 -11.91
CA TRP A 602 -19.23 24.05 -10.89
C TRP A 602 -17.75 24.15 -11.26
N ARG A 603 -17.22 23.20 -12.03
CA ARG A 603 -15.80 23.23 -12.47
C ARG A 603 -15.52 24.38 -13.42
N THR A 604 -16.52 24.80 -14.19
CA THR A 604 -16.40 25.89 -15.16
C THR A 604 -16.74 27.26 -14.58
N ALA A 605 -17.45 27.31 -13.44
CA ALA A 605 -18.03 28.53 -12.88
C ALA A 605 -17.15 29.29 -11.86
N GLY A 606 -15.93 28.81 -11.58
CA GLY A 606 -15.02 29.43 -10.60
C GLY A 606 -15.01 28.73 -9.24
N ASP A 607 -14.80 29.48 -8.16
CA ASP A 607 -14.64 28.92 -6.81
C ASP A 607 -15.99 28.59 -6.14
N LEU A 608 -16.03 27.49 -5.37
CA LEU A 608 -17.23 27.05 -4.66
C LEU A 608 -17.44 27.87 -3.38
N SER A 609 -18.51 28.69 -3.35
CA SER A 609 -18.90 29.42 -2.13
C SER A 609 -19.58 28.50 -1.11
N ASP A 610 -19.54 28.88 0.18
CA ASP A 610 -20.21 28.10 1.25
C ASP A 610 -21.73 28.09 1.05
N GLN A 611 -22.33 29.21 0.61
CA GLN A 611 -23.76 29.29 0.31
C GLN A 611 -24.17 28.37 -0.85
N GLN A 612 -23.37 28.33 -1.93
CA GLN A 612 -23.64 27.44 -3.06
C GLN A 612 -23.53 25.97 -2.65
N LEU A 613 -22.51 25.63 -1.86
CA LEU A 613 -22.37 24.30 -1.28
C LEU A 613 -23.60 23.96 -0.42
N GLN A 614 -23.97 24.82 0.52
CA GLN A 614 -25.09 24.57 1.43
C GLN A 614 -26.41 24.36 0.66
N ARG A 615 -26.73 25.20 -0.33
CA ARG A 615 -27.94 25.01 -1.16
C ARG A 615 -27.99 23.66 -1.85
N TRP A 616 -26.84 23.13 -2.28
CA TRP A 616 -26.76 21.81 -2.89
C TRP A 616 -26.84 20.68 -1.85
N LEU A 617 -26.20 20.87 -0.69
CA LEU A 617 -26.35 19.93 0.43
C LEU A 617 -27.82 19.84 0.87
N ASP A 618 -28.55 20.95 0.92
CA ASP A 618 -29.97 21.00 1.27
C ASP A 618 -30.86 20.37 0.18
N SER A 619 -30.42 20.36 -1.08
CA SER A 619 -31.18 19.76 -2.19
C SER A 619 -30.94 18.26 -2.34
N VAL A 620 -30.02 17.67 -1.59
CA VAL A 620 -29.65 16.26 -1.66
C VAL A 620 -29.84 15.63 -0.28
N GLN A 621 -30.55 14.51 -0.18
CA GLN A 621 -30.74 13.81 1.09
C GLN A 621 -29.46 13.08 1.52
N LEU A 622 -28.49 13.84 2.05
CA LEU A 622 -27.21 13.34 2.54
C LEU A 622 -27.29 12.94 4.02
N PRO A 623 -26.49 11.95 4.47
CA PRO A 623 -26.24 11.76 5.89
C PRO A 623 -25.40 12.91 6.46
N ASP A 624 -25.50 13.15 7.76
CA ASP A 624 -24.73 14.20 8.46
C ASP A 624 -23.22 14.03 8.31
N LEU A 625 -22.77 12.76 8.27
CA LEU A 625 -21.37 12.39 8.12
C LEU A 625 -21.11 11.83 6.73
N ILE A 626 -20.19 12.48 6.01
CA ILE A 626 -19.77 12.08 4.67
C ILE A 626 -18.26 11.83 4.63
N GLN A 627 -17.81 11.12 3.61
CA GLN A 627 -16.41 10.98 3.24
C GLN A 627 -16.12 11.74 1.94
N ILE A 628 -15.02 12.47 1.92
CA ILE A 628 -14.49 13.14 0.74
C ILE A 628 -12.97 12.96 0.67
N GLY A 629 -12.46 12.87 -0.55
CA GLY A 629 -11.03 12.81 -0.79
C GLY A 629 -10.67 12.07 -2.07
N GLN A 630 -9.38 11.89 -2.29
CA GLN A 630 -8.86 11.15 -3.43
C GLN A 630 -7.97 10.01 -2.94
N ASN A 631 -8.07 8.86 -3.60
CA ASN A 631 -7.27 7.68 -3.30
C ASN A 631 -7.36 7.32 -1.81
N ASP A 632 -6.22 7.15 -1.15
CA ASP A 632 -6.12 6.84 0.27
C ASP A 632 -6.38 8.07 1.17
N ARG A 633 -6.33 9.30 0.64
CA ARG A 633 -6.52 10.54 1.41
C ARG A 633 -7.98 10.92 1.54
N GLN A 634 -8.71 10.15 2.35
CA GLN A 634 -10.11 10.40 2.69
C GLN A 634 -10.24 11.14 4.03
N LEU A 635 -11.24 12.02 4.13
CA LEU A 635 -11.65 12.72 5.34
C LEU A 635 -13.12 12.40 5.62
N THR A 636 -13.42 11.94 6.83
CA THR A 636 -14.79 11.91 7.36
C THR A 636 -15.14 13.30 7.90
N LEU A 637 -16.18 13.92 7.35
CA LEU A 637 -16.58 15.29 7.64
C LEU A 637 -18.03 15.33 8.11
N ASP A 638 -18.26 16.18 9.11
CA ASP A 638 -19.61 16.60 9.53
C ASP A 638 -20.02 17.84 8.74
N LEU A 639 -21.10 17.75 7.97
CA LEU A 639 -21.60 18.82 7.11
C LEU A 639 -22.16 20.02 7.90
N GLY A 640 -22.59 19.81 9.14
CA GLY A 640 -23.05 20.87 10.04
C GLY A 640 -21.90 21.78 10.52
N HIS A 641 -20.66 21.29 10.50
CA HIS A 641 -19.51 22.00 11.06
C HIS A 641 -18.84 22.94 10.04
N PRO A 642 -18.65 24.24 10.36
CA PRO A 642 -18.11 25.23 9.41
C PRO A 642 -16.69 24.90 8.92
N VAL A 643 -15.78 24.52 9.82
CA VAL A 643 -14.41 24.10 9.44
C VAL A 643 -14.42 22.87 8.52
N HIS A 644 -15.38 21.95 8.69
CA HIS A 644 -15.48 20.77 7.83
C HIS A 644 -16.03 21.14 6.44
N ARG A 645 -16.98 22.07 6.32
CA ARG A 645 -17.37 22.62 5.01
C ARG A 645 -16.20 23.34 4.33
N ASP A 646 -15.36 24.05 5.07
CA ASP A 646 -14.13 24.64 4.54
C ASP A 646 -13.14 23.58 4.02
N LEU A 647 -13.00 22.46 4.74
CA LEU A 647 -12.19 21.32 4.30
C LEU A 647 -12.81 20.65 3.06
N LEU A 648 -14.12 20.43 3.02
CA LEU A 648 -14.84 19.88 1.87
C LEU A 648 -14.56 20.71 0.61
N ARG A 649 -14.70 22.03 0.69
CA ARG A 649 -14.40 22.95 -0.42
C ARG A 649 -12.92 22.88 -0.83
N ALA A 650 -12.01 22.66 0.11
CA ALA A 650 -10.58 22.50 -0.19
C ALA A 650 -10.28 21.18 -0.93
N GLU A 651 -10.89 20.06 -0.52
CA GLU A 651 -10.76 18.79 -1.22
C GLU A 651 -11.42 18.84 -2.61
N TRP A 652 -12.57 19.53 -2.74
CA TRP A 652 -13.19 19.81 -4.03
C TRP A 652 -12.24 20.58 -4.96
N ARG A 653 -11.61 21.67 -4.50
CA ARG A 653 -10.60 22.42 -5.27
C ARG A 653 -9.41 21.57 -5.67
N SER A 654 -9.03 20.62 -4.81
CA SER A 654 -7.94 19.66 -5.07
C SER A 654 -8.34 18.55 -6.06
N GLY A 655 -9.60 18.56 -6.54
CA GLY A 655 -10.10 17.70 -7.60
C GLY A 655 -11.01 16.57 -7.11
N ALA A 656 -11.46 16.55 -5.86
CA ALA A 656 -12.45 15.56 -5.42
C ALA A 656 -13.74 15.69 -6.24
N ALA A 657 -14.16 14.61 -6.91
CA ALA A 657 -15.29 14.62 -7.85
C ALA A 657 -16.65 14.25 -7.21
N SER A 658 -16.63 13.64 -6.02
CA SER A 658 -17.84 13.15 -5.36
C SER A 658 -17.67 13.05 -3.85
N LEU A 659 -18.79 13.06 -3.13
CA LEU A 659 -18.94 12.64 -1.75
C LEU A 659 -19.35 11.17 -1.68
N ARG A 660 -19.03 10.51 -0.56
CA ARG A 660 -19.57 9.20 -0.18
C ARG A 660 -20.16 9.29 1.20
N GLU A 661 -21.08 8.41 1.55
CA GLU A 661 -21.53 8.30 2.94
C GLU A 661 -20.38 7.80 3.84
N ALA A 662 -20.33 8.27 5.07
CA ALA A 662 -19.45 7.68 6.08
C ALA A 662 -20.18 6.50 6.74
N LEU A 663 -19.65 5.28 6.60
CA LEU A 663 -20.16 4.11 7.31
C LEU A 663 -19.44 3.87 8.65
N ALA A 664 -18.13 4.11 8.67
CA ALA A 664 -17.31 4.01 9.88
C ALA A 664 -17.43 5.32 10.68
N THR A 665 -18.53 5.47 11.41
CA THR A 665 -18.88 6.63 12.22
C THR A 665 -18.71 6.34 13.72
N PRO A 666 -18.61 7.36 14.59
CA PRO A 666 -18.37 7.14 16.02
C PRO A 666 -19.36 6.22 16.72
N ASP A 667 -20.62 6.23 16.28
CA ASP A 667 -21.68 5.37 16.80
C ASP A 667 -21.53 3.90 16.39
N GLN A 668 -20.64 3.60 15.44
CA GLN A 668 -20.31 2.24 14.97
C GLN A 668 -18.98 1.72 15.54
N ALA A 669 -18.38 2.44 16.49
CA ALA A 669 -17.17 2.05 17.18
C ALA A 669 -17.49 1.13 18.37
N TRP A 670 -17.16 -0.15 18.25
CA TRP A 670 -17.42 -1.15 19.29
C TRP A 670 -16.17 -1.61 20.05
N PHE A 671 -14.97 -1.39 19.49
CA PHE A 671 -13.74 -1.92 20.07
C PHE A 671 -13.36 -1.11 21.30
N GLU A 672 -13.52 -1.72 22.48
CA GLU A 672 -13.29 -1.06 23.76
C GLU A 672 -11.80 -1.09 24.15
N GLY A 673 -11.25 0.07 24.52
CA GLY A 673 -9.95 0.20 25.19
C GLY A 673 -10.09 0.29 26.72
N ASP A 674 -8.95 0.34 27.42
CA ASP A 674 -8.84 0.21 28.88
C ASP A 674 -9.65 1.23 29.70
N GLY A 675 -9.96 2.39 29.11
CA GLY A 675 -10.74 3.47 29.75
C GLY A 675 -12.21 3.54 29.33
N GLY A 676 -12.77 2.50 28.71
CA GLY A 676 -14.13 2.53 28.13
C GLY A 676 -14.22 3.36 26.85
N GLN A 677 -13.07 3.77 26.32
CA GLN A 677 -12.96 4.43 25.03
C GLN A 677 -13.30 3.45 23.91
N ARG A 678 -13.95 3.94 22.84
CA ARG A 678 -14.39 3.08 21.74
C ARG A 678 -13.67 3.45 20.46
N HIS A 679 -13.20 2.45 19.74
CA HIS A 679 -12.45 2.61 18.51
C HIS A 679 -13.17 1.91 17.36
N LEU A 680 -13.04 2.50 16.17
CA LEU A 680 -13.46 1.83 14.94
C LEU A 680 -12.53 0.64 14.68
N PHE A 681 -13.07 -0.42 14.07
CA PHE A 681 -12.33 -1.66 13.84
C PHE A 681 -12.36 -2.05 12.36
N GLU A 682 -11.19 -2.08 11.72
CA GLU A 682 -11.03 -2.54 10.34
C GLU A 682 -10.31 -3.90 10.34
N GLY A 683 -10.96 -4.94 9.85
CA GLY A 683 -10.33 -6.24 9.64
C GLY A 683 -9.52 -6.30 8.35
N VAL A 684 -8.46 -7.10 8.37
CA VAL A 684 -7.62 -7.51 7.24
C VAL A 684 -7.70 -9.03 7.17
N TRP A 685 -8.70 -9.53 6.45
CA TRP A 685 -8.98 -10.97 6.32
C TRP A 685 -8.26 -11.56 5.13
N THR A 686 -7.59 -12.69 5.33
CA THR A 686 -7.07 -13.49 4.21
C THR A 686 -8.15 -14.45 3.73
N VAL A 687 -8.42 -14.42 2.43
CA VAL A 687 -9.34 -15.32 1.74
C VAL A 687 -8.51 -16.26 0.88
N ARG A 688 -8.79 -17.56 0.93
CA ARG A 688 -8.10 -18.58 0.15
C ARG A 688 -9.05 -19.64 -0.43
N ARG A 689 -8.68 -20.27 -1.53
CA ARG A 689 -9.38 -21.47 -2.02
C ARG A 689 -9.02 -22.66 -1.12
N GLY A 690 -9.99 -23.54 -0.89
CA GLY A 690 -9.73 -24.84 -0.25
C GLY A 690 -8.65 -25.62 -1.00
N ALA A 691 -7.89 -26.43 -0.25
CA ALA A 691 -6.91 -27.36 -0.82
C ALA A 691 -7.59 -28.50 -1.59
#